data_AF-W9QWF3-F1
#
_entry.id   AF-W9QWF3-F1
#
_cell.length_a   1.000
_cell.length_b   1.000
_cell.length_c   1.000
_cell.angle_alpha   90.00
_cell.angle_beta   90.00
_cell.angle_gamma   90.00
#
_symmetry.space_group_name_H-M   'P 1'
#
loop_
_entity.id
_entity.type
_entity.pdbx_description
1 polymer ?
#
loop_
_entity_poly.entity_id
_entity_poly.type
_entity_poly.pdbx_seq_one_letter_code
_entity_poly.pdbx_strand_id
1 'polypeptide(L)'
;MSRILAKQSSLRKFKFSLNSHVSPYSSSSYLSSAEFAKDVNFLGKTRPPAAQTGENSRFALVGFRRLGVVLYPRNVLGESNSFNSSNNFHTLVCFRGYGSAAEAIASEEDLSASFSDEIPELLEEEISRENNAETYSKAPKRTVAGMGTAKYQKLRKRQIKIETEAWEQAAKEYRELMVDMCERKLAPNLPYVKSLLLGWFEPLRDAIAADQEACREMKNKPTYAPYFDHLPADVMAVIAMHKLMGLMMTNSGIVGCIRVVQAASQIGEALEHEVKIQRFFEKTKKKKKKKNTNGEDVSDVVSAEQGNLNGKGQEKLRKKVTQMIKKQKVQQVRIIVDRVDDSKPWGQEGHVKVGCRLIQLLMETAYIQPPVDQLDDSPPDIRPAFVHSLKTVVKDTRKTSRRYGVIECDPLVRRGLEKTARHMVIPYMPMLVPANKWTGYDKGAYLFLPSQVMRTHGAKQQREAVKRAPMKNLEPVFECCFVIALWYLVMASPQKSSLADLPRFPALDTLGNTKWRVNKRVLSVIDRIWSGGGSLAGLVSREDVPLPEEPDTEDELVIRKWKWKLKAAKKENSYMFVTIDLNQVARKMKDEEGFYYPHNLDFRGRAYPMHPYLNHLGSDLCRGILEFSEGRLLGKSGLRWLKIHLANVYGGGVDKLSYDGRIAFTENHLDDILDSTNRPLEGQRWWLEAEDPFQCLATCINLTEALRSPSPENALSHMPVHQDGSCNGLQHYAALGRDKLGAAAVNLVAGGRPADVYSGIAARVLDIMRKDAKDDPAMNPNAVHARNLINQVDRKLVKQTVMTSVYGVTYIGARDQIKRRLKERDAIADDGELFAAACYAAKTTLKALEEMFEAARSIMDWLGDCAKVIASENQVVRWTTPLGLPVVQPYRQSGRHLVKTSLQVLTLRRETEKVMTKRQRTAFPPNFVHSLDGSHMMMTAVACQKAGLNFAGVHDSYWTHACDVDEMNRILRENFVELYETPILENLLENFVKSFPKLKFPPLPDRGDFDLREVLESPYFFN
;
A
#
# COMPACT_ATOMS: atom_id res chain seq x y z
N MET A 1 5.13 -21.54 61.29
CA MET A 1 5.96 -20.38 61.72
C MET A 1 7.06 -20.15 60.70
N SER A 2 7.64 -18.94 60.65
CA SER A 2 9.02 -18.58 60.24
C SER A 2 9.73 -19.30 59.07
N ARG A 3 10.06 -18.52 58.01
CA ARG A 3 11.42 -18.25 57.42
C ARG A 3 12.44 -19.39 57.23
N ILE A 4 13.30 -19.45 56.19
CA ILE A 4 13.47 -18.72 54.90
C ILE A 4 14.45 -19.53 54.00
N LEU A 5 14.43 -19.29 52.68
CA LEU A 5 15.42 -19.61 51.61
C LEU A 5 16.65 -20.52 51.91
N ALA A 6 16.91 -21.51 51.04
CA ALA A 6 17.99 -21.48 50.03
C ALA A 6 18.46 -22.87 49.57
N LYS A 7 18.78 -23.04 48.27
CA LYS A 7 19.69 -24.09 47.78
C LYS A 7 20.28 -23.74 46.41
N GLN A 8 21.61 -23.63 46.36
CA GLN A 8 22.41 -23.79 45.13
C GLN A 8 22.96 -25.22 45.09
N SER A 9 23.36 -25.71 43.91
CA SER A 9 24.18 -26.93 43.79
C SER A 9 24.97 -26.94 42.49
N SER A 10 26.24 -27.36 42.55
CA SER A 10 27.07 -27.71 41.39
C SER A 10 28.14 -28.73 41.82
N LEU A 11 28.77 -29.42 40.86
CA LEU A 11 29.79 -30.48 41.05
C LEU A 11 29.20 -31.82 41.59
N ARG A 12 29.74 -33.01 41.31
CA ARG A 12 31.06 -33.43 40.78
C ARG A 12 30.98 -34.75 39.95
N LYS A 13 32.10 -35.22 39.40
CA LYS A 13 32.26 -36.42 38.52
C LYS A 13 32.39 -37.75 39.30
N PHE A 14 32.16 -38.92 38.66
CA PHE A 14 32.95 -40.17 38.85
C PHE A 14 32.89 -41.13 37.62
N LYS A 15 33.48 -42.34 37.68
CA LYS A 15 33.89 -43.20 36.53
C LYS A 15 33.83 -44.72 36.86
N PHE A 16 34.13 -45.60 35.87
CA PHE A 16 34.22 -47.10 35.85
C PHE A 16 32.89 -47.88 35.66
N SER A 17 32.81 -49.12 35.12
CA SER A 17 33.53 -49.92 34.08
C SER A 17 32.99 -51.38 34.07
N LEU A 18 33.00 -52.16 32.96
CA LEU A 18 33.08 -53.64 32.99
C LEU A 18 33.50 -54.28 31.63
N ASN A 19 33.58 -55.62 31.55
CA ASN A 19 34.35 -56.48 30.62
C ASN A 19 33.56 -57.78 30.25
N SER A 20 33.89 -58.68 29.29
CA SER A 20 34.86 -58.76 28.15
C SER A 20 34.57 -60.03 27.28
N HIS A 21 35.50 -60.44 26.37
CA HIS A 21 35.60 -61.72 25.60
C HIS A 21 34.86 -61.82 24.23
N VAL A 22 35.31 -62.54 23.19
CA VAL A 22 36.61 -63.23 22.84
C VAL A 22 36.74 -63.39 21.29
N SER A 23 37.95 -63.69 20.76
CA SER A 23 38.33 -63.84 19.33
C SER A 23 38.43 -65.34 18.89
N PRO A 24 39.14 -65.81 17.82
CA PRO A 24 39.83 -65.17 16.65
C PRO A 24 39.66 -65.90 15.27
N TYR A 25 40.27 -65.39 14.18
CA TYR A 25 41.28 -66.09 13.32
C TYR A 25 41.67 -65.37 11.99
N SER A 26 42.98 -65.40 11.64
CA SER A 26 43.70 -65.41 10.31
C SER A 26 43.06 -64.91 8.98
N SER A 27 43.80 -64.37 7.97
CA SER A 27 45.22 -63.97 7.83
C SER A 27 45.56 -63.34 6.45
N SER A 28 46.60 -62.47 6.37
CA SER A 28 47.41 -62.09 5.17
C SER A 28 46.72 -61.37 3.98
N SER A 29 47.33 -60.51 3.14
CA SER A 29 48.60 -59.72 3.10
C SER A 29 48.51 -58.75 1.87
N TYR A 30 49.49 -57.95 1.37
CA TYR A 30 50.91 -57.64 1.65
C TYR A 30 51.30 -56.28 0.97
N LEU A 31 52.27 -55.53 1.52
CA LEU A 31 53.10 -54.46 0.90
C LEU A 31 52.39 -53.16 0.40
N SER A 32 52.87 -51.91 0.60
CA SER A 32 54.22 -51.28 0.68
C SER A 32 54.82 -50.95 -0.70
N SER A 33 55.44 -49.79 -1.00
CA SER A 33 55.52 -48.42 -0.39
C SER A 33 56.20 -47.48 -1.42
N ALA A 34 56.11 -46.14 -1.28
CA ALA A 34 57.23 -45.19 -1.49
C ALA A 34 56.77 -43.71 -1.42
N GLU A 35 57.50 -42.89 -0.67
CA GLU A 35 57.57 -41.44 -0.84
C GLU A 35 58.69 -41.09 -1.82
N PHE A 36 58.62 -39.94 -2.50
CA PHE A 36 59.81 -39.09 -2.74
C PHE A 36 59.38 -37.64 -3.05
N ALA A 37 60.27 -36.68 -2.83
CA ALA A 37 59.94 -35.25 -2.77
C ALA A 37 60.93 -34.36 -3.55
N LYS A 38 60.64 -33.04 -3.52
CA LYS A 38 61.47 -31.85 -3.84
C LYS A 38 61.25 -31.15 -5.20
N ASP A 39 61.07 -29.83 -5.09
CA ASP A 39 61.73 -28.68 -5.76
C ASP A 39 61.87 -28.71 -7.31
N VAL A 40 61.76 -27.61 -8.07
CA VAL A 40 62.43 -26.29 -7.93
C VAL A 40 61.62 -25.18 -8.66
N ASN A 41 61.82 -23.91 -8.27
CA ASN A 41 61.28 -22.68 -8.90
C ASN A 41 61.66 -22.48 -10.39
N PHE A 42 60.91 -21.64 -11.11
CA PHE A 42 61.53 -20.58 -11.95
C PHE A 42 60.60 -19.38 -12.25
N LEU A 43 61.13 -18.15 -12.22
CA LEU A 43 60.45 -16.92 -12.67
C LEU A 43 60.84 -16.55 -14.11
N GLY A 44 59.94 -15.92 -14.90
CA GLY A 44 60.39 -15.31 -16.16
C GLY A 44 59.38 -14.57 -17.06
N LYS A 45 59.46 -13.23 -17.03
CA LYS A 45 59.50 -12.32 -18.21
C LYS A 45 58.34 -12.26 -19.24
N THR A 46 57.39 -11.37 -18.93
CA THR A 46 57.07 -10.13 -19.71
C THR A 46 56.78 -10.12 -21.23
N ARG A 47 55.59 -9.53 -21.51
CA ARG A 47 55.20 -8.59 -22.61
C ARG A 47 54.70 -9.12 -23.97
N PRO A 48 53.85 -8.33 -24.70
CA PRO A 48 53.09 -8.80 -25.86
C PRO A 48 53.35 -8.04 -27.19
N PRO A 49 52.85 -8.55 -28.33
CA PRO A 49 52.39 -7.76 -29.47
C PRO A 49 50.88 -7.45 -29.33
N ALA A 50 50.40 -6.21 -29.41
CA ALA A 50 50.39 -5.26 -30.54
C ALA A 50 49.15 -5.42 -31.43
N ALA A 51 48.43 -4.31 -31.66
CA ALA A 51 47.18 -4.29 -32.43
C ALA A 51 47.43 -4.00 -33.92
N GLN A 52 46.53 -4.51 -34.78
CA GLN A 52 46.38 -4.01 -36.14
C GLN A 52 44.90 -3.76 -36.48
N THR A 53 44.69 -2.84 -37.40
CA THR A 53 43.39 -2.30 -37.84
C THR A 53 42.78 -3.11 -38.98
N GLY A 54 41.45 -3.20 -39.03
CA GLY A 54 40.71 -3.74 -40.17
C GLY A 54 39.25 -3.33 -40.12
N GLU A 55 38.70 -2.86 -41.24
CA GLU A 55 37.34 -2.34 -41.33
C GLU A 55 36.34 -3.30 -42.02
N ASN A 56 35.06 -3.09 -41.70
CA ASN A 56 33.89 -3.20 -42.60
C ASN A 56 33.44 -4.56 -43.18
N SER A 57 32.11 -4.64 -43.36
CA SER A 57 31.34 -5.62 -44.17
C SER A 57 31.32 -7.09 -43.67
N ARG A 58 30.43 -7.98 -44.15
CA ARG A 58 28.95 -7.96 -44.21
C ARG A 58 28.46 -9.40 -44.56
N PHE A 59 27.38 -9.85 -43.91
CA PHE A 59 26.46 -10.94 -44.34
C PHE A 59 26.86 -12.44 -44.39
N ALA A 60 25.80 -13.25 -44.19
CA ALA A 60 25.48 -14.57 -44.79
C ALA A 60 26.25 -15.86 -44.41
N LEU A 61 25.63 -16.64 -43.50
CA LEU A 61 24.96 -17.95 -43.70
C LEU A 61 25.60 -19.11 -44.52
N VAL A 62 25.11 -20.33 -44.25
CA VAL A 62 25.43 -21.65 -44.86
C VAL A 62 26.71 -22.29 -44.27
N GLY A 63 26.76 -23.59 -43.94
CA GLY A 63 25.71 -24.62 -43.88
C GLY A 63 26.28 -26.05 -43.80
N PHE A 64 25.40 -27.07 -43.89
CA PHE A 64 25.70 -28.52 -43.90
C PHE A 64 26.24 -29.13 -42.58
N ARG A 65 26.21 -30.45 -42.31
CA ARG A 65 25.28 -31.61 -42.47
C ARG A 65 26.03 -32.82 -41.81
N ARG A 66 25.52 -34.05 -41.57
CA ARG A 66 24.22 -34.62 -41.11
C ARG A 66 24.29 -36.15 -41.33
N LEU A 67 24.17 -36.99 -40.30
CA LEU A 67 23.94 -38.46 -40.35
C LEU A 67 23.69 -38.96 -38.90
N GLY A 68 22.87 -39.96 -38.57
CA GLY A 68 21.80 -40.69 -39.30
C GLY A 68 20.61 -40.96 -38.35
N VAL A 69 19.37 -41.02 -38.83
CA VAL A 69 18.62 -42.27 -39.16
C VAL A 69 18.34 -43.15 -37.92
N VAL A 70 17.13 -43.56 -37.49
CA VAL A 70 15.67 -43.25 -37.67
C VAL A 70 14.93 -44.58 -37.47
N LEU A 71 13.80 -44.59 -36.74
CA LEU A 71 12.58 -45.34 -37.09
C LEU A 71 11.37 -44.84 -36.26
N TYR A 72 10.15 -45.05 -36.77
CA TYR A 72 8.85 -44.52 -36.29
C TYR A 72 7.73 -45.50 -36.69
N PRO A 73 6.58 -45.52 -36.00
CA PRO A 73 5.36 -44.82 -36.50
C PRO A 73 4.69 -43.95 -35.40
N ARG A 74 4.10 -42.76 -35.67
CA ARG A 74 2.88 -42.41 -36.47
C ARG A 74 1.62 -43.09 -35.92
N ASN A 75 0.52 -42.40 -35.57
CA ASN A 75 -0.17 -41.22 -36.15
C ASN A 75 -1.02 -40.49 -35.05
N VAL A 76 -1.66 -39.29 -35.18
CA VAL A 76 -1.57 -38.05 -36.01
C VAL A 76 -2.52 -36.97 -35.40
N LEU A 77 -2.37 -35.67 -35.73
CA LEU A 77 -3.17 -34.49 -35.31
C LEU A 77 -3.10 -34.07 -33.82
N GLY A 78 -3.08 -32.78 -33.43
CA GLY A 78 -3.08 -31.55 -34.23
C GLY A 78 -2.50 -30.32 -33.49
N GLU A 79 -1.86 -29.45 -34.25
CA GLU A 79 -1.11 -28.21 -33.96
C GLU A 79 -1.23 -27.51 -32.58
N SER A 80 -0.07 -27.19 -31.99
CA SER A 80 0.06 -26.32 -30.80
C SER A 80 0.67 -24.97 -31.17
N ASN A 81 0.12 -23.88 -30.63
CA ASN A 81 0.57 -22.51 -30.93
C ASN A 81 1.13 -21.78 -29.68
N SER A 82 2.27 -21.09 -29.83
CA SER A 82 3.20 -20.83 -28.72
C SER A 82 2.87 -19.59 -27.87
N PHE A 83 2.18 -19.78 -26.74
CA PHE A 83 1.76 -18.67 -25.88
C PHE A 83 2.82 -18.16 -24.88
N ASN A 84 3.37 -16.99 -25.20
CA ASN A 84 4.40 -16.31 -24.42
C ASN A 84 3.84 -15.64 -23.12
N SER A 85 3.58 -16.44 -22.08
CA SER A 85 2.99 -15.93 -20.83
C SER A 85 3.94 -14.98 -20.06
N SER A 86 3.39 -14.03 -19.30
CA SER A 86 4.13 -13.34 -18.24
C SER A 86 3.23 -12.65 -17.20
N ASN A 87 3.69 -12.67 -15.94
CA ASN A 87 3.20 -11.91 -14.79
C ASN A 87 1.80 -12.24 -14.22
N ASN A 88 1.67 -13.41 -13.59
CA ASN A 88 0.75 -13.55 -12.45
C ASN A 88 1.37 -12.88 -11.20
N PHE A 89 0.57 -12.07 -10.51
CA PHE A 89 0.79 -11.62 -9.12
C PHE A 89 -0.58 -11.20 -8.55
N HIS A 90 -1.38 -12.16 -8.09
CA HIS A 90 -2.60 -11.91 -7.32
C HIS A 90 -2.54 -12.75 -6.03
N THR A 91 -2.24 -12.09 -4.93
CA THR A 91 -2.52 -12.57 -3.57
C THR A 91 -2.96 -11.34 -2.81
N LEU A 92 -4.22 -11.32 -2.37
CA LEU A 92 -4.87 -10.13 -1.85
C LEU A 92 -4.50 -9.94 -0.37
N VAL A 93 -3.39 -9.26 -0.12
CA VAL A 93 -3.09 -8.58 1.14
C VAL A 93 -2.50 -7.22 0.76
N CYS A 94 -3.10 -6.13 1.20
CA CYS A 94 -2.91 -4.79 0.62
C CYS A 94 -1.63 -4.04 1.06
N PHE A 95 -0.46 -4.68 0.99
CA PHE A 95 0.83 -4.03 1.24
C PHE A 95 1.45 -3.47 -0.05
N ARG A 96 1.01 -2.27 -0.46
CA ARG A 96 1.63 -1.50 -1.56
C ARG A 96 1.46 0.03 -1.47
N GLY A 97 1.70 0.57 -0.26
CA GLY A 97 1.57 2.02 0.05
C GLY A 97 2.89 2.81 0.19
N TYR A 98 4.06 2.16 0.16
CA TYR A 98 5.34 2.82 0.49
C TYR A 98 6.08 3.30 -0.76
N GLY A 99 5.81 4.56 -1.14
CA GLY A 99 6.46 5.22 -2.26
C GLY A 99 6.34 6.75 -2.31
N SER A 100 5.70 7.39 -1.32
CA SER A 100 5.43 8.85 -1.30
C SER A 100 5.88 9.55 0.00
N ALA A 101 6.57 8.84 0.90
CA ALA A 101 7.06 9.37 2.17
C ALA A 101 8.56 9.70 2.16
N ALA A 102 9.38 8.99 1.37
CA ALA A 102 10.83 9.15 1.32
C ALA A 102 11.30 10.47 0.63
N GLU A 103 10.38 11.19 -0.03
CA GLU A 103 10.70 12.34 -0.87
C GLU A 103 11.08 13.61 -0.09
N ALA A 104 10.62 13.81 1.15
CA ALA A 104 10.59 15.16 1.75
C ALA A 104 11.71 15.52 2.76
N ILE A 105 12.63 14.62 3.12
CA ILE A 105 13.88 14.99 3.80
C ILE A 105 14.98 15.30 2.77
N ALA A 106 15.29 16.59 2.57
CA ALA A 106 16.53 17.17 2.00
C ALA A 106 16.44 18.72 2.08
N SER A 107 17.59 19.42 2.19
CA SER A 107 17.80 20.89 2.25
C SER A 107 17.68 21.63 3.61
N GLU A 108 18.67 21.49 4.52
CA GLU A 108 19.01 22.53 5.53
C GLU A 108 20.52 22.53 5.87
N GLU A 109 21.26 23.49 5.31
CA GLU A 109 22.61 23.98 5.68
C GLU A 109 22.72 25.41 5.11
N ASP A 110 23.44 26.38 5.69
CA ASP A 110 23.81 26.58 7.10
C ASP A 110 24.01 28.11 7.32
N LEU A 111 23.89 28.62 8.56
CA LEU A 111 24.27 30.00 8.91
C LEU A 111 24.33 30.24 10.44
N SER A 112 25.52 30.54 10.94
CA SER A 112 25.78 30.88 12.34
C SER A 112 25.36 32.31 12.71
N ALA A 113 24.31 32.43 13.50
CA ALA A 113 23.92 33.65 14.23
C ALA A 113 22.97 33.29 15.40
N SER A 114 22.99 34.07 16.47
CA SER A 114 22.17 33.86 17.67
C SER A 114 20.68 34.10 17.39
N PHE A 115 19.86 33.05 17.43
CA PHE A 115 18.40 33.13 17.25
C PHE A 115 17.65 32.11 18.10
N SER A 116 17.50 32.37 19.40
CA SER A 116 16.57 31.66 20.28
C SER A 116 15.19 32.34 20.38
N ASP A 117 15.13 33.68 20.27
CA ASP A 117 14.05 34.45 20.91
C ASP A 117 13.02 35.10 19.94
N GLU A 118 13.31 35.27 18.65
CA GLU A 118 12.45 36.07 17.72
C GLU A 118 11.24 35.31 17.09
N ILE A 119 11.15 33.99 17.25
CA ILE A 119 10.08 33.20 16.59
C ILE A 119 8.68 33.35 17.25
N PRO A 120 8.55 33.48 18.58
CA PRO A 120 7.27 33.81 19.22
C PRO A 120 6.70 35.15 18.73
N GLU A 121 7.49 36.23 18.76
CA GLU A 121 7.02 37.59 18.49
C GLU A 121 6.37 37.75 17.10
N LEU A 122 7.00 37.23 16.05
CA LEU A 122 6.45 37.34 14.69
C LEU A 122 5.16 36.54 14.49
N LEU A 123 4.89 35.53 15.32
CA LEU A 123 3.64 34.78 15.35
C LEU A 123 2.58 35.49 16.21
N GLU A 124 2.98 36.15 17.30
CA GLU A 124 2.10 36.99 18.11
C GLU A 124 1.73 38.31 17.40
N GLU A 125 2.60 38.84 16.54
CA GLU A 125 2.30 39.92 15.60
C GLU A 125 1.23 39.53 14.56
N GLU A 126 1.35 38.34 13.95
CA GLU A 126 0.39 37.90 12.93
C GLU A 126 -0.96 37.53 13.59
N ILE A 127 -0.94 37.02 14.83
CA ILE A 127 -2.13 36.76 15.66
C ILE A 127 -2.77 38.06 16.20
N SER A 128 -2.00 39.06 16.64
CA SER A 128 -2.56 40.32 17.14
C SER A 128 -3.22 41.12 16.02
N ARG A 129 -2.71 41.02 14.78
CA ARG A 129 -3.36 41.58 13.59
C ARG A 129 -4.68 40.89 13.23
N GLU A 130 -4.85 39.60 13.50
CA GLU A 130 -6.16 38.92 13.38
C GLU A 130 -7.09 39.23 14.57
N ASN A 131 -6.58 39.22 15.81
CA ASN A 131 -7.37 39.52 17.02
C ASN A 131 -7.91 40.96 17.04
N ASN A 132 -7.12 41.94 16.59
CA ASN A 132 -7.53 43.34 16.48
C ASN A 132 -8.60 43.58 15.40
N ALA A 133 -8.87 42.60 14.53
CA ALA A 133 -9.98 42.64 13.59
C ALA A 133 -11.32 42.16 14.22
N GLU A 134 -11.28 41.46 15.36
CA GLU A 134 -12.50 41.02 16.08
C GLU A 134 -13.04 42.05 17.09
N THR A 135 -12.28 43.11 17.40
CA THR A 135 -12.61 44.05 18.50
C THR A 135 -13.85 44.93 18.25
N TYR A 136 -14.36 45.01 17.02
CA TYR A 136 -15.51 45.83 16.63
C TYR A 136 -16.61 45.08 15.87
N SER A 137 -17.06 43.92 16.38
CA SER A 137 -18.36 43.37 15.96
C SER A 137 -19.06 42.53 17.04
N LYS A 138 -20.29 42.91 17.42
CA LYS A 138 -21.20 42.05 18.20
C LYS A 138 -21.84 40.99 17.31
N ALA A 139 -21.03 40.05 16.81
CA ALA A 139 -21.46 38.94 15.96
C ALA A 139 -21.71 37.66 16.80
N PRO A 140 -22.59 36.73 16.35
CA PRO A 140 -22.82 35.47 17.04
C PRO A 140 -21.56 34.59 17.07
N LYS A 141 -21.42 33.77 18.13
CA LYS A 141 -20.26 32.89 18.38
C LYS A 141 -20.05 31.90 17.22
N ARG A 142 -19.15 32.25 16.28
CA ARG A 142 -18.84 31.43 15.09
C ARG A 142 -18.23 30.08 15.48
N THR A 143 -18.99 29.00 15.33
CA THR A 143 -18.46 27.63 15.36
C THR A 143 -17.80 27.29 14.01
N VAL A 144 -16.68 26.57 14.07
CA VAL A 144 -15.98 26.03 12.90
C VAL A 144 -16.07 24.52 12.97
N ALA A 145 -16.85 23.92 12.07
CA ALA A 145 -17.11 22.47 12.02
C ALA A 145 -17.49 21.88 13.40
N GLY A 146 -18.55 22.42 14.00
CA GLY A 146 -19.06 22.00 15.33
C GLY A 146 -18.22 22.44 16.53
N MET A 147 -16.99 22.91 16.34
CA MET A 147 -16.10 23.34 17.42
C MET A 147 -16.12 24.87 17.62
N GLY A 148 -16.01 25.32 18.87
CA GLY A 148 -15.77 26.75 19.16
C GLY A 148 -14.40 27.21 18.65
N THR A 149 -14.31 28.46 18.17
CA THR A 149 -13.14 29.01 17.44
C THR A 149 -11.81 28.75 18.14
N ALA A 150 -11.70 29.03 19.43
CA ALA A 150 -10.48 28.84 20.20
C ALA A 150 -10.04 27.36 20.31
N LYS A 151 -10.99 26.42 20.41
CA LYS A 151 -10.71 24.97 20.40
C LYS A 151 -10.21 24.53 19.03
N TYR A 152 -10.87 24.98 17.95
CA TYR A 152 -10.41 24.73 16.59
C TYR A 152 -9.00 25.31 16.34
N GLN A 153 -8.73 26.55 16.75
CA GLN A 153 -7.41 27.18 16.66
C GLN A 153 -6.34 26.41 17.46
N LYS A 154 -6.64 25.96 18.69
CA LYS A 154 -5.72 25.15 19.51
C LYS A 154 -5.41 23.81 18.86
N LEU A 155 -6.43 23.09 18.37
CA LEU A 155 -6.24 21.82 17.66
C LEU A 155 -5.54 22.01 16.31
N ARG A 156 -5.80 23.11 15.59
CA ARG A 156 -5.10 23.47 14.35
C ARG A 156 -3.63 23.80 14.60
N LYS A 157 -3.29 24.54 15.68
CA LYS A 157 -1.89 24.75 16.09
C LYS A 157 -1.20 23.41 16.39
N ARG A 158 -1.88 22.47 17.04
CA ARG A 158 -1.37 21.09 17.26
C ARG A 158 -1.26 20.27 15.98
N GLN A 159 -2.21 20.36 15.04
CA GLN A 159 -2.14 19.67 13.75
C GLN A 159 -1.00 20.20 12.88
N ILE A 160 -0.85 21.52 12.79
CA ILE A 160 0.29 22.19 12.15
C ILE A 160 1.59 21.65 12.75
N LYS A 161 1.66 21.63 14.08
CA LYS A 161 2.82 21.13 14.82
C LYS A 161 3.08 19.64 14.55
N ILE A 162 2.07 18.77 14.46
CA ILE A 162 2.26 17.35 14.08
C ILE A 162 2.77 17.21 12.63
N GLU A 163 2.25 18.00 11.69
CA GLU A 163 2.69 17.97 10.28
C GLU A 163 4.10 18.55 10.07
N THR A 164 4.62 19.40 10.97
CA THR A 164 6.02 19.85 10.94
C THR A 164 6.93 18.99 11.81
N GLU A 165 6.55 18.63 13.03
CA GLU A 165 7.31 17.75 13.94
C GLU A 165 7.64 16.40 13.34
N ALA A 166 6.83 15.87 12.41
CA ALA A 166 7.20 14.64 11.70
C ALA A 166 8.52 14.77 10.91
N TRP A 167 8.82 15.95 10.39
CA TRP A 167 10.08 16.23 9.69
C TRP A 167 11.11 16.83 10.66
N GLU A 168 10.68 17.75 11.53
CA GLU A 168 11.54 18.45 12.47
C GLU A 168 12.11 17.51 13.54
N GLN A 169 11.33 16.55 14.08
CA GLN A 169 11.82 15.55 15.04
C GLN A 169 12.80 14.58 14.38
N ALA A 170 12.54 14.12 13.15
CA ALA A 170 13.49 13.30 12.40
C ALA A 170 14.82 14.05 12.13
N ALA A 171 14.75 15.35 11.84
CA ALA A 171 15.91 16.21 11.68
C ALA A 171 16.56 16.62 13.02
N LYS A 172 15.82 16.60 14.12
CA LYS A 172 16.27 16.99 15.47
C LYS A 172 16.95 15.83 16.19
N GLU A 173 16.37 14.63 16.18
CA GLU A 173 17.03 13.39 16.62
C GLU A 173 18.30 13.10 15.81
N TYR A 174 18.40 13.66 14.60
CA TYR A 174 19.64 13.68 13.83
C TYR A 174 20.61 14.80 14.25
N ARG A 175 20.13 16.04 14.44
CA ARG A 175 21.00 17.20 14.79
C ARG A 175 21.49 17.22 16.23
N GLU A 176 20.62 17.05 17.23
CA GLU A 176 21.04 16.96 18.65
C GLU A 176 22.05 15.84 18.83
N LEU A 177 21.91 14.77 18.06
CA LEU A 177 22.85 13.67 18.02
C LEU A 177 24.22 14.04 17.41
N MET A 178 24.27 14.78 16.31
CA MET A 178 25.54 15.29 15.78
C MET A 178 26.24 16.21 16.79
N VAL A 179 25.49 17.05 17.50
CA VAL A 179 26.02 17.94 18.55
C VAL A 179 26.55 17.13 19.73
N ASP A 180 25.76 16.22 20.30
CA ASP A 180 26.14 15.40 21.47
C ASP A 180 27.36 14.50 21.20
N MET A 181 27.52 14.07 19.94
CA MET A 181 28.70 13.33 19.47
C MET A 181 29.95 14.21 19.30
N CYS A 182 29.81 15.48 18.89
CA CYS A 182 30.91 16.43 18.78
C CYS A 182 31.37 16.97 20.14
N GLU A 183 30.43 17.35 21.02
CA GLU A 183 30.74 18.04 22.27
C GLU A 183 31.34 17.12 23.34
N ARG A 184 30.84 15.89 23.49
CA ARG A 184 31.23 15.02 24.62
C ARG A 184 32.54 14.27 24.44
N LYS A 185 33.06 14.16 23.20
CA LYS A 185 34.17 13.25 22.82
C LYS A 185 33.99 11.79 23.29
N LEU A 186 32.74 11.37 23.53
CA LEU A 186 32.39 10.09 24.13
C LEU A 186 31.52 9.25 23.19
N ALA A 187 32.16 8.33 22.48
CA ALA A 187 31.57 7.00 22.42
C ALA A 187 31.74 6.36 23.82
N PRO A 188 30.74 5.68 24.42
CA PRO A 188 29.42 5.34 23.88
C PRO A 188 28.23 5.95 24.68
N ASN A 189 27.02 5.93 24.09
CA ASN A 189 25.86 5.22 24.70
C ASN A 189 24.57 5.08 23.86
N LEU A 190 24.57 5.44 22.57
CA LEU A 190 23.73 4.71 21.58
C LEU A 190 24.44 4.61 20.20
N PRO A 191 25.57 3.87 20.09
CA PRO A 191 26.76 4.44 19.45
C PRO A 191 27.01 4.01 18.00
N TYR A 192 26.88 2.71 17.73
CA TYR A 192 27.68 2.04 16.70
C TYR A 192 27.41 2.46 15.24
N VAL A 193 26.13 2.54 14.83
CA VAL A 193 25.79 2.98 13.45
C VAL A 193 26.18 4.44 13.20
N LYS A 194 26.30 5.22 14.28
CA LYS A 194 26.48 6.67 14.24
C LYS A 194 27.96 7.03 14.19
N SER A 195 28.79 6.35 14.97
CA SER A 195 30.26 6.42 14.83
C SER A 195 30.70 5.95 13.45
N LEU A 196 30.05 4.93 12.88
CA LEU A 196 30.27 4.52 11.50
C LEU A 196 29.91 5.62 10.48
N LEU A 197 28.73 6.25 10.60
CA LEU A 197 28.32 7.34 9.69
C LEU A 197 29.27 8.55 9.72
N LEU A 198 29.78 8.94 10.90
CA LEU A 198 30.81 9.98 10.99
C LEU A 198 32.13 9.52 10.33
N GLY A 199 32.57 8.29 10.61
CA GLY A 199 33.78 7.71 10.02
C GLY A 199 33.74 7.53 8.49
N TRP A 200 32.56 7.59 7.87
CA TRP A 200 32.40 7.53 6.42
C TRP A 200 32.27 8.92 5.77
N PHE A 201 31.96 9.97 6.51
CA PHE A 201 31.66 11.29 5.94
C PHE A 201 32.88 11.92 5.25
N GLU A 202 33.99 12.08 5.96
CA GLU A 202 35.17 12.75 5.41
C GLU A 202 35.80 11.96 4.26
N PRO A 203 36.02 10.63 4.36
CA PRO A 203 36.48 9.83 3.23
C PRO A 203 35.57 9.93 2.00
N LEU A 204 34.24 9.95 2.18
CA LEU A 204 33.30 10.14 1.07
C LEU A 204 33.34 11.56 0.48
N ARG A 205 33.35 12.59 1.32
CA ARG A 205 33.47 14.00 0.92
C ARG A 205 34.69 14.20 0.03
N ASP A 206 35.84 13.72 0.48
CA ASP A 206 37.13 13.95 -0.19
C ASP A 206 37.22 13.11 -1.49
N ALA A 207 36.68 11.90 -1.49
CA ALA A 207 36.56 11.10 -2.72
C ALA A 207 35.58 11.71 -3.75
N ILE A 208 34.49 12.35 -3.33
CA ILE A 208 33.60 13.10 -4.23
C ILE A 208 34.28 14.35 -4.76
N ALA A 209 35.01 15.10 -3.92
CA ALA A 209 35.76 16.29 -4.36
C ALA A 209 36.83 15.93 -5.41
N ALA A 210 37.55 14.83 -5.21
CA ALA A 210 38.51 14.30 -6.19
C ALA A 210 37.82 13.85 -7.50
N ASP A 211 36.65 13.19 -7.42
CA ASP A 211 35.89 12.78 -8.61
C ASP A 211 35.29 13.98 -9.37
N GLN A 212 34.93 15.07 -8.66
CA GLN A 212 34.53 16.34 -9.26
C GLN A 212 35.68 17.01 -10.01
N GLU A 213 36.88 17.13 -9.42
CA GLU A 213 38.02 17.75 -10.09
C GLU A 213 38.49 16.92 -11.30
N ALA A 214 38.54 15.59 -11.15
CA ALA A 214 38.77 14.68 -12.28
C ALA A 214 37.73 14.87 -13.41
N CYS A 215 36.47 15.10 -13.07
CA CYS A 215 35.42 15.43 -14.05
C CYS A 215 35.62 16.79 -14.74
N ARG A 216 36.40 17.72 -14.17
CA ARG A 216 36.76 19.01 -14.77
C ARG A 216 37.88 18.84 -15.80
N GLU A 217 38.96 18.14 -15.42
CA GLU A 217 40.16 17.92 -16.24
C GLU A 217 39.98 16.93 -17.40
N MET A 218 39.14 15.90 -17.25
CA MET A 218 39.02 14.83 -18.25
C MET A 218 38.49 15.32 -19.62
N LYS A 219 39.26 15.07 -20.68
CA LYS A 219 38.84 15.32 -22.08
C LYS A 219 37.61 14.49 -22.50
N ASN A 220 37.51 13.24 -22.00
CA ASN A 220 36.35 12.37 -22.20
C ASN A 220 35.52 12.30 -20.91
N LYS A 221 34.69 13.32 -20.65
CA LYS A 221 33.92 13.42 -19.40
C LYS A 221 32.95 12.24 -19.22
N PRO A 222 32.90 11.61 -18.03
CA PRO A 222 32.01 10.48 -17.78
C PRO A 222 30.54 10.91 -17.80
N THR A 223 29.64 9.99 -18.14
CA THR A 223 28.23 10.34 -18.42
C THR A 223 27.39 10.84 -17.23
N TYR A 224 27.96 10.90 -16.02
CA TYR A 224 27.37 11.57 -14.85
C TYR A 224 27.92 12.99 -14.61
N ALA A 225 29.10 13.33 -15.13
CA ALA A 225 29.78 14.62 -14.92
C ALA A 225 28.91 15.85 -15.19
N PRO A 226 28.05 15.90 -16.24
CA PRO A 226 27.18 17.06 -16.49
C PRO A 226 26.19 17.40 -15.37
N TYR A 227 26.04 16.53 -14.37
CA TYR A 227 25.18 16.70 -13.20
C TYR A 227 25.98 16.74 -11.89
N PHE A 228 27.26 16.38 -11.91
CA PHE A 228 28.08 16.11 -10.71
C PHE A 228 28.75 17.38 -10.15
N ASP A 229 29.05 18.36 -11.00
CA ASP A 229 29.57 19.69 -10.64
C ASP A 229 28.47 20.68 -10.16
N HIS A 230 27.29 20.21 -9.78
CA HIS A 230 26.15 21.08 -9.47
C HIS A 230 25.89 21.32 -7.97
N LEU A 231 26.61 20.62 -7.09
CA LEU A 231 26.59 20.77 -5.63
C LEU A 231 28.03 20.65 -5.11
N PRO A 232 28.37 21.22 -3.95
CA PRO A 232 29.61 20.90 -3.26
C PRO A 232 29.60 19.46 -2.70
N ALA A 233 30.80 18.90 -2.49
CA ALA A 233 31.02 17.48 -2.24
C ALA A 233 30.49 16.98 -0.88
N ASP A 234 30.49 17.86 0.11
CA ASP A 234 29.88 17.69 1.44
C ASP A 234 28.37 17.37 1.36
N VAL A 235 27.59 18.23 0.71
CA VAL A 235 26.14 18.08 0.51
C VAL A 235 25.85 16.79 -0.26
N MET A 236 26.68 16.43 -1.24
CA MET A 236 26.56 15.18 -1.98
C MET A 236 26.86 13.93 -1.13
N ALA A 237 27.88 13.99 -0.26
CA ALA A 237 28.20 12.92 0.69
C ALA A 237 27.05 12.69 1.69
N VAL A 238 26.54 13.77 2.28
CA VAL A 238 25.39 13.74 3.21
C VAL A 238 24.17 13.11 2.54
N ILE A 239 23.76 13.60 1.36
CA ILE A 239 22.57 13.08 0.66
C ILE A 239 22.73 11.59 0.29
N ALA A 240 23.91 11.18 -0.17
CA ALA A 240 24.19 9.80 -0.55
C ALA A 240 24.05 8.82 0.64
N MET A 241 24.73 9.11 1.76
CA MET A 241 24.66 8.27 2.96
C MET A 241 23.24 8.18 3.53
N HIS A 242 22.57 9.33 3.68
CA HIS A 242 21.23 9.38 4.28
C HIS A 242 20.18 8.66 3.45
N LYS A 243 20.17 8.89 2.13
CA LYS A 243 19.20 8.23 1.25
C LYS A 243 19.50 6.73 1.15
N LEU A 244 20.75 6.28 1.12
CA LEU A 244 21.06 4.85 1.13
C LEU A 244 20.65 4.17 2.45
N MET A 245 21.00 4.74 3.60
CA MET A 245 20.71 4.14 4.91
C MET A 245 19.21 4.11 5.23
N GLY A 246 18.50 5.24 5.03
CA GLY A 246 17.05 5.29 5.20
C GLY A 246 16.31 4.30 4.27
N LEU A 247 16.84 4.08 3.07
CA LEU A 247 16.34 3.05 2.16
C LEU A 247 16.62 1.61 2.61
N MET A 248 17.77 1.35 3.23
CA MET A 248 18.13 0.02 3.73
C MET A 248 17.38 -0.36 5.03
N MET A 249 16.87 0.65 5.75
CA MET A 249 15.90 0.49 6.86
C MET A 249 14.47 0.24 6.35
N THR A 250 14.03 0.94 5.29
CA THR A 250 12.62 0.95 4.84
C THR A 250 12.26 -0.10 3.79
N ASN A 251 13.21 -0.89 3.29
CA ASN A 251 12.96 -1.81 2.18
C ASN A 251 12.19 -3.08 2.61
N SER A 252 10.99 -3.26 2.04
CA SER A 252 10.00 -4.31 2.34
C SER A 252 10.36 -5.74 1.86
N GLY A 253 11.62 -6.12 1.95
CA GLY A 253 12.12 -7.44 1.56
C GLY A 253 13.13 -8.05 2.51
N ILE A 254 14.26 -7.36 2.74
CA ILE A 254 15.34 -7.77 3.64
C ILE A 254 15.96 -6.48 4.20
N VAL A 255 15.90 -6.28 5.53
CA VAL A 255 16.54 -5.14 6.19
C VAL A 255 18.06 -5.22 5.97
N GLY A 256 18.66 -4.12 5.54
CA GLY A 256 20.08 -4.04 5.14
C GLY A 256 20.39 -4.53 3.73
N CYS A 257 19.41 -4.71 2.84
CA CYS A 257 19.64 -5.08 1.44
C CYS A 257 18.67 -4.33 0.50
N ILE A 258 19.19 -3.57 -0.47
CA ILE A 258 18.39 -2.81 -1.45
C ILE A 258 18.87 -3.04 -2.90
N ARG A 259 17.95 -3.00 -3.88
CA ARG A 259 18.29 -3.02 -5.31
C ARG A 259 19.01 -1.74 -5.74
N VAL A 260 20.13 -1.88 -6.45
CA VAL A 260 20.94 -0.74 -6.92
C VAL A 260 20.11 0.25 -7.75
N VAL A 261 19.19 -0.23 -8.61
CA VAL A 261 18.24 0.63 -9.36
C VAL A 261 17.48 1.58 -8.44
N GLN A 262 16.97 1.08 -7.30
CA GLN A 262 16.09 1.84 -6.40
C GLN A 262 16.89 2.87 -5.58
N ALA A 263 18.06 2.48 -5.08
CA ALA A 263 18.97 3.38 -4.38
C ALA A 263 19.48 4.49 -5.31
N ALA A 264 19.99 4.13 -6.49
CA ALA A 264 20.54 5.08 -7.44
C ALA A 264 19.49 6.09 -7.96
N SER A 265 18.26 5.64 -8.23
CA SER A 265 17.17 6.56 -8.61
C SER A 265 16.88 7.60 -7.53
N GLN A 266 16.68 7.18 -6.28
CA GLN A 266 16.25 8.10 -5.21
C GLN A 266 17.38 9.03 -4.72
N ILE A 267 18.64 8.57 -4.74
CA ILE A 267 19.80 9.44 -4.49
C ILE A 267 19.89 10.51 -5.59
N GLY A 268 19.82 10.12 -6.86
CA GLY A 268 19.88 11.05 -7.99
C GLY A 268 18.71 12.05 -8.05
N GLU A 269 17.50 11.62 -7.68
CA GLU A 269 16.31 12.46 -7.62
C GLU A 269 16.39 13.48 -6.47
N ALA A 270 16.90 13.08 -5.29
CA ALA A 270 17.18 14.00 -4.18
C ALA A 270 18.20 15.09 -4.57
N LEU A 271 19.25 14.72 -5.31
CA LEU A 271 20.27 15.65 -5.78
C LEU A 271 19.75 16.64 -6.83
N GLU A 272 18.89 16.20 -7.77
CA GLU A 272 18.25 17.14 -8.71
C GLU A 272 17.42 18.19 -7.95
N HIS A 273 16.68 17.77 -6.92
CA HIS A 273 15.89 18.69 -6.11
C HIS A 273 16.75 19.70 -5.34
N GLU A 274 17.87 19.28 -4.76
CA GLU A 274 18.81 20.18 -4.08
C GLU A 274 19.42 21.20 -5.05
N VAL A 275 19.88 20.75 -6.23
CA VAL A 275 20.43 21.63 -7.29
C VAL A 275 19.42 22.69 -7.72
N LYS A 276 18.15 22.31 -7.88
CA LYS A 276 17.07 23.25 -8.21
C LYS A 276 16.85 24.30 -7.10
N ILE A 277 16.91 23.90 -5.83
CA ILE A 277 16.78 24.79 -4.69
C ILE A 277 17.95 25.79 -4.64
N GLN A 278 19.20 25.32 -4.78
CA GLN A 278 20.37 26.20 -4.82
C GLN A 278 20.32 27.19 -6.01
N ARG A 279 19.97 26.72 -7.22
CA ARG A 279 19.78 27.57 -8.41
C ARG A 279 18.73 28.67 -8.21
N PHE A 280 17.63 28.37 -7.52
CA PHE A 280 16.61 29.37 -7.19
C PHE A 280 17.17 30.49 -6.28
N PHE A 281 17.98 30.12 -5.28
CA PHE A 281 18.65 31.10 -4.42
C PHE A 281 19.75 31.88 -5.15
N GLU A 282 20.49 31.27 -6.08
CA GLU A 282 21.43 32.00 -6.92
C GLU A 282 20.75 33.01 -7.84
N LYS A 283 19.72 32.60 -8.59
CA LYS A 283 18.98 33.47 -9.51
C LYS A 283 18.41 34.70 -8.78
N THR A 284 17.93 34.50 -7.55
CA THR A 284 17.42 35.59 -6.68
C THR A 284 18.51 36.39 -5.96
N LYS A 285 19.72 35.84 -5.72
CA LYS A 285 20.91 36.61 -5.27
C LYS A 285 21.48 37.48 -6.40
N LYS A 286 21.70 36.94 -7.60
CA LYS A 286 22.35 37.61 -8.74
C LYS A 286 21.56 38.85 -9.21
N LYS A 287 20.22 38.79 -9.23
CA LYS A 287 19.36 39.97 -9.50
C LYS A 287 19.47 41.09 -8.46
N LYS A 288 19.80 40.78 -7.19
CA LYS A 288 20.04 41.83 -6.17
C LYS A 288 21.33 42.59 -6.45
N LYS A 289 22.41 41.90 -6.84
CA LYS A 289 23.70 42.55 -7.15
C LYS A 289 23.59 43.50 -8.35
N LYS A 290 22.93 43.07 -9.43
CA LYS A 290 22.69 43.90 -10.64
C LYS A 290 21.72 45.08 -10.44
N LYS A 291 21.20 45.30 -9.22
CA LYS A 291 20.42 46.50 -8.85
C LYS A 291 21.24 47.52 -8.03
N ASN A 292 22.45 47.15 -7.61
CA ASN A 292 23.35 47.98 -6.79
C ASN A 292 24.58 48.47 -7.58
N THR A 293 24.75 48.05 -8.85
CA THR A 293 25.93 48.31 -9.68
C THR A 293 25.58 49.06 -10.98
N ASN A 294 24.49 49.83 -10.96
CA ASN A 294 24.01 50.63 -12.10
C ASN A 294 23.83 52.09 -11.65
N GLY A 295 24.92 52.67 -11.14
CA GLY A 295 25.19 54.10 -11.23
C GLY A 295 26.35 54.29 -12.21
N GLU A 296 26.39 55.44 -12.89
CA GLU A 296 27.49 55.89 -13.76
C GLU A 296 27.83 54.97 -14.94
N ASP A 297 27.02 55.08 -16.01
CA ASP A 297 27.51 55.68 -17.26
C ASP A 297 26.33 56.07 -18.18
N VAL A 298 26.54 57.03 -19.10
CA VAL A 298 25.46 57.65 -19.90
C VAL A 298 25.79 57.72 -21.39
N SER A 299 25.07 56.94 -22.20
CA SER A 299 24.82 57.24 -23.62
C SER A 299 23.57 56.52 -24.15
N ASP A 300 22.89 57.17 -25.07
CA ASP A 300 21.88 56.69 -26.05
C ASP A 300 20.60 55.98 -25.56
N VAL A 301 19.50 56.72 -25.66
CA VAL A 301 18.12 56.29 -25.39
C VAL A 301 17.42 55.87 -26.68
N VAL A 302 17.13 54.57 -26.85
CA VAL A 302 15.95 54.11 -27.62
C VAL A 302 15.38 52.80 -27.02
N SER A 303 14.05 52.64 -27.03
CA SER A 303 13.32 51.37 -26.85
C SER A 303 13.46 50.62 -25.51
N ALA A 304 12.74 51.08 -24.46
CA ALA A 304 12.68 50.37 -23.16
C ALA A 304 11.30 50.36 -22.45
N GLU A 305 10.17 50.54 -23.15
CA GLU A 305 8.83 50.46 -22.55
C GLU A 305 8.33 49.02 -22.34
N GLN A 306 8.95 48.27 -21.42
CA GLN A 306 8.34 47.09 -20.79
C GLN A 306 9.09 46.57 -19.54
N GLY A 307 8.37 46.35 -18.43
CA GLY A 307 8.74 45.28 -17.47
C GLY A 307 9.32 45.63 -16.08
N ASN A 308 9.33 46.90 -15.62
CA ASN A 308 9.99 47.29 -14.34
C ASN A 308 9.24 46.91 -13.04
N LEU A 309 8.30 45.96 -13.07
CA LEU A 309 7.54 45.49 -11.89
C LEU A 309 8.15 44.26 -11.19
N ASN A 310 9.14 43.59 -11.80
CA ASN A 310 9.58 42.25 -11.39
C ASN A 310 10.37 42.15 -10.07
N GLY A 311 10.84 43.27 -9.50
CA GLY A 311 11.71 43.26 -8.32
C GLY A 311 11.04 42.81 -7.01
N LYS A 312 10.04 43.57 -6.54
CA LYS A 312 9.40 43.36 -5.22
C LYS A 312 8.72 41.98 -5.10
N GLY A 313 8.15 41.48 -6.20
CA GLY A 313 7.51 40.16 -6.24
C GLY A 313 8.49 39.01 -6.02
N GLN A 314 9.66 39.04 -6.67
CA GLN A 314 10.66 37.98 -6.53
C GLN A 314 11.35 37.99 -5.16
N GLU A 315 11.52 39.15 -4.51
CA GLU A 315 12.02 39.20 -3.12
C GLU A 315 10.99 38.68 -2.11
N LYS A 316 9.70 39.00 -2.27
CA LYS A 316 8.62 38.41 -1.45
C LYS A 316 8.54 36.89 -1.65
N LEU A 317 8.76 36.40 -2.87
CA LEU A 317 8.82 34.97 -3.17
C LEU A 317 10.06 34.30 -2.55
N ARG A 318 11.25 34.91 -2.62
CA ARG A 318 12.47 34.41 -1.96
C ARG A 318 12.28 34.32 -0.45
N LYS A 319 11.80 35.40 0.20
CA LYS A 319 11.50 35.39 1.65
C LYS A 319 10.51 34.28 2.00
N LYS A 320 9.44 34.11 1.21
CA LYS A 320 8.48 33.01 1.39
C LYS A 320 9.15 31.64 1.24
N VAL A 321 10.00 31.41 0.24
CA VAL A 321 10.72 30.13 0.04
C VAL A 321 11.70 29.85 1.18
N THR A 322 12.49 30.84 1.65
CA THR A 322 13.34 30.68 2.84
C THR A 322 12.50 30.36 4.09
N GLN A 323 11.36 31.04 4.28
CA GLN A 323 10.43 30.75 5.38
C GLN A 323 9.76 29.36 5.25
N MET A 324 9.63 28.82 4.03
CA MET A 324 9.09 27.47 3.79
C MET A 324 10.14 26.38 3.97
N ILE A 325 11.42 26.64 3.66
CA ILE A 325 12.54 25.74 4.03
C ILE A 325 12.71 25.69 5.55
N LYS A 326 12.75 26.86 6.23
CA LYS A 326 12.73 26.97 7.71
C LYS A 326 11.46 26.40 8.37
N LYS A 327 10.44 26.00 7.60
CA LYS A 327 9.23 25.28 8.06
C LYS A 327 9.12 23.88 7.43
N GLN A 328 10.24 23.38 6.90
CA GLN A 328 10.46 22.08 6.25
C GLN A 328 9.44 21.67 5.17
N LYS A 329 8.84 22.66 4.49
CA LYS A 329 7.83 22.48 3.43
C LYS A 329 8.47 22.17 2.06
N VAL A 330 9.37 21.21 2.04
CA VAL A 330 10.24 20.86 0.89
C VAL A 330 9.46 20.69 -0.42
N GLN A 331 8.25 20.10 -0.39
CA GLN A 331 7.45 19.94 -1.60
C GLN A 331 6.72 21.22 -2.06
N GLN A 332 6.36 22.12 -1.14
CA GLN A 332 5.82 23.44 -1.52
C GLN A 332 6.93 24.34 -2.08
N VAL A 333 8.16 24.19 -1.55
CA VAL A 333 9.38 24.75 -2.13
C VAL A 333 9.61 24.21 -3.54
N ARG A 334 9.63 22.88 -3.75
CA ARG A 334 9.73 22.25 -5.09
C ARG A 334 8.70 22.80 -6.07
N ILE A 335 7.41 22.81 -5.70
CA ILE A 335 6.33 23.32 -6.57
C ILE A 335 6.52 24.80 -6.97
N ILE A 336 7.21 25.61 -6.16
CA ILE A 336 7.53 27.01 -6.47
C ILE A 336 8.83 27.14 -7.26
N VAL A 337 9.84 26.31 -6.96
CA VAL A 337 11.12 26.25 -7.67
C VAL A 337 10.92 25.71 -9.09
N ASP A 338 10.19 24.60 -9.28
CA ASP A 338 9.83 24.00 -10.58
C ASP A 338 8.89 24.91 -11.42
N ARG A 339 8.36 26.01 -10.86
CA ARG A 339 7.62 27.06 -11.59
C ARG A 339 8.46 28.30 -11.93
N VAL A 340 9.72 28.34 -11.49
CA VAL A 340 10.64 29.49 -11.63
C VAL A 340 11.99 29.07 -12.24
N ASP A 341 12.28 27.76 -12.28
CA ASP A 341 13.43 27.18 -12.95
C ASP A 341 12.99 26.40 -14.20
N ASP A 342 13.04 27.04 -15.36
CA ASP A 342 12.75 26.44 -16.67
C ASP A 342 13.79 25.38 -17.12
N SER A 343 14.60 24.85 -16.20
CA SER A 343 15.65 23.90 -16.53
C SER A 343 15.08 22.51 -16.80
N LYS A 344 15.54 21.90 -17.90
CA LYS A 344 15.10 20.57 -18.32
C LYS A 344 15.49 19.54 -17.25
N PRO A 345 14.54 18.72 -16.74
CA PRO A 345 14.83 17.78 -15.67
C PRO A 345 15.81 16.70 -16.11
N TRP A 346 16.63 16.22 -15.17
CA TRP A 346 17.72 15.26 -15.47
C TRP A 346 17.18 13.93 -15.97
N GLY A 347 16.03 13.51 -15.41
CA GLY A 347 15.35 12.27 -15.75
C GLY A 347 16.06 11.02 -15.22
N GLN A 348 15.35 9.90 -15.26
CA GLN A 348 15.77 8.65 -14.62
C GLN A 348 17.15 8.14 -15.02
N GLU A 349 17.61 8.44 -16.24
CA GLU A 349 18.96 8.06 -16.68
C GLU A 349 20.04 8.91 -15.98
N GLY A 350 19.87 10.22 -15.88
CA GLY A 350 20.77 11.12 -15.16
C GLY A 350 20.80 10.80 -13.67
N HIS A 351 19.61 10.66 -13.04
CA HIS A 351 19.47 10.26 -11.63
C HIS A 351 20.28 9.00 -11.33
N VAL A 352 20.07 7.96 -12.11
CA VAL A 352 20.65 6.63 -11.86
C VAL A 352 22.14 6.58 -12.17
N LYS A 353 22.64 7.40 -13.11
CA LYS A 353 24.08 7.55 -13.34
C LYS A 353 24.79 8.22 -12.16
N VAL A 354 24.27 9.36 -11.68
CA VAL A 354 24.81 10.09 -10.52
C VAL A 354 24.73 9.24 -9.25
N GLY A 355 23.55 8.68 -8.95
CA GLY A 355 23.34 7.85 -7.78
C GLY A 355 24.21 6.59 -7.76
N CYS A 356 24.49 5.97 -8.90
CA CYS A 356 25.43 4.85 -8.96
C CYS A 356 26.88 5.27 -8.65
N ARG A 357 27.35 6.43 -9.13
CA ARG A 357 28.72 6.88 -8.80
C ARG A 357 28.86 7.19 -7.31
N LEU A 358 27.85 7.82 -6.70
CA LEU A 358 27.87 8.08 -5.26
C LEU A 358 27.76 6.82 -4.40
N ILE A 359 26.93 5.84 -4.78
CA ILE A 359 26.93 4.53 -4.12
C ILE A 359 28.29 3.84 -4.27
N GLN A 360 28.94 3.96 -5.42
CA GLN A 360 30.27 3.39 -5.64
C GLN A 360 31.33 4.07 -4.77
N LEU A 361 31.40 5.40 -4.75
CA LEU A 361 32.32 6.14 -3.89
C LEU A 361 32.09 5.78 -2.42
N LEU A 362 30.84 5.67 -1.98
CA LEU A 362 30.48 5.23 -0.63
C LEU A 362 30.89 3.76 -0.35
N MET A 363 30.88 2.86 -1.34
CA MET A 363 31.45 1.51 -1.20
C MET A 363 32.98 1.51 -1.19
N GLU A 364 33.61 2.46 -1.88
CA GLU A 364 35.07 2.63 -1.96
C GLU A 364 35.65 3.30 -0.70
N THR A 365 34.81 3.93 0.14
CA THR A 365 35.24 4.69 1.33
C THR A 365 34.64 4.24 2.67
N ALA A 366 33.46 3.61 2.70
CA ALA A 366 32.84 3.18 3.96
C ALA A 366 33.34 1.81 4.40
N TYR A 367 34.20 1.81 5.41
CA TYR A 367 34.69 0.61 6.09
C TYR A 367 34.17 0.50 7.53
N ILE A 368 34.21 -0.72 8.06
CA ILE A 368 33.92 -1.05 9.45
C ILE A 368 35.25 -1.34 10.14
N GLN A 369 35.47 -0.67 11.26
CA GLN A 369 36.60 -0.95 12.16
C GLN A 369 36.27 -2.16 13.05
N PRO A 370 37.26 -2.98 13.43
CA PRO A 370 37.05 -4.12 14.31
C PRO A 370 36.54 -3.72 15.72
N PRO A 371 35.88 -4.63 16.46
CA PRO A 371 35.54 -4.41 17.86
C PRO A 371 36.78 -4.25 18.74
N VAL A 372 36.66 -3.48 19.83
CA VAL A 372 37.75 -3.22 20.79
C VAL A 372 38.18 -4.49 21.54
N ASP A 373 37.34 -5.52 21.56
CA ASP A 373 37.59 -6.80 22.25
C ASP A 373 38.46 -7.80 21.44
N GLN A 374 39.06 -7.38 20.31
CA GLN A 374 39.93 -8.23 19.49
C GLN A 374 41.34 -8.31 20.10
N LEU A 375 41.84 -9.54 20.34
CA LEU A 375 43.18 -9.79 20.88
C LEU A 375 44.28 -9.30 19.91
N ASP A 376 45.30 -8.63 20.45
CA ASP A 376 46.39 -7.94 19.70
C ASP A 376 47.15 -8.83 18.69
N ASP A 377 47.13 -10.14 18.88
CA ASP A 377 47.83 -11.14 18.04
C ASP A 377 47.11 -11.47 16.71
N SER A 378 46.17 -10.63 16.27
CA SER A 378 45.38 -10.86 15.05
C SER A 378 45.21 -9.59 14.19
N PRO A 379 45.35 -9.68 12.85
CA PRO A 379 45.26 -8.51 11.98
C PRO A 379 43.85 -7.89 12.00
N PRO A 380 43.74 -6.56 11.83
CA PRO A 380 42.46 -5.85 11.99
C PRO A 380 41.45 -6.25 10.91
N ASP A 381 40.27 -6.69 11.34
CA ASP A 381 39.15 -7.14 10.49
C ASP A 381 38.41 -5.95 9.84
N ILE A 382 39.11 -5.25 8.94
CA ILE A 382 38.60 -4.09 8.20
C ILE A 382 37.72 -4.57 7.05
N ARG A 383 36.40 -4.44 7.19
CA ARG A 383 35.41 -4.89 6.19
C ARG A 383 34.74 -3.71 5.47
N PRO A 384 34.40 -3.81 4.17
CA PRO A 384 33.55 -2.83 3.52
C PRO A 384 32.16 -2.84 4.15
N ALA A 385 31.64 -1.68 4.54
CA ALA A 385 30.33 -1.54 5.16
C ALA A 385 29.18 -1.88 4.21
N PHE A 386 29.41 -1.70 2.90
CA PHE A 386 28.47 -1.94 1.81
C PHE A 386 29.10 -2.79 0.70
N VAL A 387 28.42 -3.86 0.31
CA VAL A 387 28.87 -4.78 -0.76
C VAL A 387 27.83 -4.83 -1.87
N HIS A 388 28.27 -4.71 -3.13
CA HIS A 388 27.42 -4.94 -4.30
C HIS A 388 27.41 -6.44 -4.65
N SER A 389 26.26 -7.10 -4.50
CA SER A 389 26.08 -8.52 -4.84
C SER A 389 25.05 -8.74 -5.96
N LEU A 390 25.19 -9.84 -6.71
CA LEU A 390 24.28 -10.21 -7.80
C LEU A 390 23.32 -11.33 -7.39
N LYS A 391 22.19 -10.97 -6.77
CA LYS A 391 21.18 -11.96 -6.34
C LYS A 391 20.42 -12.55 -7.52
N THR A 392 20.29 -13.88 -7.53
CA THR A 392 19.51 -14.62 -8.55
C THR A 392 18.06 -14.77 -8.09
N VAL A 393 17.10 -14.28 -8.87
CA VAL A 393 15.71 -14.73 -8.76
C VAL A 393 15.57 -16.04 -9.54
N VAL A 394 15.45 -17.15 -8.81
CA VAL A 394 14.81 -18.36 -9.35
C VAL A 394 13.30 -18.10 -9.44
N LYS A 395 12.69 -18.45 -10.57
CA LYS A 395 11.24 -18.52 -10.71
C LYS A 395 10.86 -19.96 -10.99
N ASP A 396 10.24 -20.62 -10.01
CA ASP A 396 9.81 -22.02 -9.98
C ASP A 396 8.95 -22.50 -11.18
N THR A 397 8.59 -21.61 -12.11
CA THR A 397 7.78 -21.88 -13.32
C THR A 397 8.53 -21.64 -14.64
N ARG A 398 9.80 -21.21 -14.63
CA ARG A 398 10.65 -21.09 -15.84
C ARG A 398 12.14 -21.28 -15.54
N LYS A 399 12.84 -22.05 -16.38
CA LYS A 399 14.31 -22.18 -16.45
C LYS A 399 15.03 -20.89 -16.92
N THR A 400 14.59 -19.72 -16.44
CA THR A 400 15.21 -18.41 -16.73
C THR A 400 15.55 -17.72 -15.42
N SER A 401 16.72 -18.05 -14.87
CA SER A 401 17.32 -17.27 -13.77
C SER A 401 17.49 -15.82 -14.20
N ARG A 402 17.30 -14.88 -13.26
CA ARG A 402 17.64 -13.46 -13.48
C ARG A 402 18.41 -12.92 -12.30
N ARG A 403 19.68 -12.59 -12.53
CA ARG A 403 20.52 -11.83 -11.61
C ARG A 403 20.06 -10.37 -11.57
N TYR A 404 20.13 -9.74 -10.41
CA TYR A 404 19.94 -8.30 -10.22
C TYR A 404 20.90 -7.81 -9.14
N GLY A 405 21.51 -6.64 -9.36
CA GLY A 405 22.38 -6.02 -8.36
C GLY A 405 21.61 -5.55 -7.13
N VAL A 406 22.16 -5.84 -5.96
CA VAL A 406 21.78 -5.27 -4.66
C VAL A 406 23.00 -4.68 -3.96
N ILE A 407 22.80 -3.62 -3.19
CA ILE A 407 23.72 -3.22 -2.12
C ILE A 407 23.24 -3.93 -0.86
N GLU A 408 24.17 -4.59 -0.17
CA GLU A 408 23.97 -5.21 1.13
C GLU A 408 24.91 -4.56 2.14
N CYS A 409 24.46 -4.35 3.37
CA CYS A 409 25.34 -3.91 4.45
C CYS A 409 25.82 -5.10 5.29
N ASP A 410 26.99 -4.96 5.89
CA ASP A 410 27.53 -5.94 6.85
C ASP A 410 26.53 -6.28 7.99
N PRO A 411 26.50 -7.53 8.50
CA PRO A 411 25.62 -7.93 9.59
C PRO A 411 25.67 -7.09 10.89
N LEU A 412 26.76 -6.38 11.18
CA LEU A 412 26.87 -5.43 12.30
C LEU A 412 26.06 -4.16 12.02
N VAL A 413 26.22 -3.55 10.83
CA VAL A 413 25.39 -2.42 10.38
C VAL A 413 23.92 -2.85 10.36
N ARG A 414 23.64 -4.03 9.81
CA ARG A 414 22.30 -4.62 9.70
C ARG A 414 21.60 -4.72 11.07
N ARG A 415 22.28 -5.27 12.08
CA ARG A 415 21.77 -5.39 13.46
C ARG A 415 21.57 -4.03 14.15
N GLY A 416 22.37 -3.03 13.79
CA GLY A 416 22.16 -1.65 14.21
C GLY A 416 20.88 -1.04 13.60
N LEU A 417 20.72 -1.17 12.27
CA LEU A 417 19.53 -0.71 11.55
C LEU A 417 18.24 -1.38 12.08
N GLU A 418 18.27 -2.68 12.38
CA GLU A 418 17.13 -3.45 12.94
C GLU A 418 16.70 -3.01 14.35
N LYS A 419 17.56 -2.29 15.09
CA LYS A 419 17.19 -1.63 16.35
C LYS A 419 16.63 -0.23 16.12
N THR A 420 17.26 0.58 15.27
CA THR A 420 16.84 1.97 14.99
C THR A 420 15.52 2.04 14.21
N ALA A 421 15.27 1.11 13.27
CA ALA A 421 14.06 1.09 12.45
C ALA A 421 12.76 0.89 13.25
N ARG A 422 12.84 0.49 14.53
CA ARG A 422 11.70 0.33 15.46
C ARG A 422 11.06 1.67 15.89
N HIS A 423 11.64 2.81 15.48
CA HIS A 423 11.23 4.16 15.83
C HIS A 423 10.98 5.03 14.57
N MET A 424 10.46 4.43 13.49
CA MET A 424 10.20 5.16 12.26
C MET A 424 9.15 6.28 12.45
N VAL A 425 9.50 7.50 12.02
CA VAL A 425 8.52 8.59 11.99
C VAL A 425 7.49 8.34 10.89
N ILE A 426 6.21 8.36 11.28
CA ILE A 426 5.05 8.23 10.41
C ILE A 426 4.57 9.64 10.03
N PRO A 427 4.81 10.13 8.79
CA PRO A 427 4.52 11.53 8.45
C PRO A 427 3.01 11.82 8.30
N TYR A 428 2.24 10.88 7.76
CA TYR A 428 0.80 11.03 7.57
C TYR A 428 0.03 10.50 8.79
N MET A 429 -0.02 11.25 9.88
CA MET A 429 -0.82 10.92 11.09
C MET A 429 -2.31 11.25 10.90
N PRO A 430 -3.26 10.61 11.63
CA PRO A 430 -4.66 11.03 11.63
C PRO A 430 -4.80 12.48 12.11
N MET A 431 -5.72 13.25 11.53
CA MET A 431 -5.77 14.70 11.74
C MET A 431 -6.56 15.09 12.99
N LEU A 432 -6.06 16.04 13.79
CA LEU A 432 -6.76 16.61 14.96
C LEU A 432 -7.83 17.65 14.62
N VAL A 433 -7.95 18.01 13.34
CA VAL A 433 -8.97 18.91 12.80
C VAL A 433 -9.54 18.32 11.51
N PRO A 434 -10.76 18.70 11.11
CA PRO A 434 -11.34 18.32 9.82
C PRO A 434 -10.38 18.52 8.65
N ALA A 435 -10.43 17.60 7.69
CA ALA A 435 -9.55 17.60 6.53
C ALA A 435 -9.77 18.84 5.63
N ASN A 436 -8.71 19.27 4.94
CA ASN A 436 -8.82 20.27 3.88
C ASN A 436 -9.66 19.73 2.72
N LYS A 437 -10.61 20.54 2.25
CA LYS A 437 -11.48 20.19 1.11
C LYS A 437 -10.72 19.99 -0.20
N TRP A 438 -11.21 19.10 -1.06
CA TRP A 438 -10.56 18.70 -2.32
C TRP A 438 -10.72 19.71 -3.48
N THR A 439 -10.17 20.92 -3.32
CA THR A 439 -10.15 22.00 -4.34
C THR A 439 -9.37 21.71 -5.64
N GLY A 440 -8.85 20.48 -5.83
CA GLY A 440 -8.19 20.05 -7.07
C GLY A 440 -7.31 18.80 -6.89
N TYR A 441 -6.77 18.29 -8.01
CA TYR A 441 -6.06 16.99 -8.03
C TYR A 441 -4.83 16.88 -7.10
N ASP A 442 -4.20 18.01 -6.77
CA ASP A 442 -3.05 18.17 -5.88
C ASP A 442 -3.35 19.11 -4.68
N LYS A 443 -4.63 19.30 -4.34
CA LYS A 443 -5.08 20.20 -3.25
C LYS A 443 -6.24 19.62 -2.45
N GLY A 444 -5.96 19.17 -1.23
CA GLY A 444 -6.95 18.67 -0.27
C GLY A 444 -6.28 17.85 0.82
N ALA A 445 -7.09 17.15 1.60
CA ALA A 445 -6.67 16.29 2.71
C ALA A 445 -5.91 17.02 3.84
N TYR A 446 -4.58 17.09 3.78
CA TYR A 446 -3.74 17.60 4.88
C TYR A 446 -3.54 19.11 4.84
N LEU A 447 -3.05 19.71 5.94
CA LEU A 447 -2.84 21.16 6.02
C LEU A 447 -1.66 21.61 5.15
N PHE A 448 -0.55 20.87 5.20
CA PHE A 448 0.67 21.13 4.44
C PHE A 448 1.26 19.89 3.75
N LEU A 449 0.97 18.68 4.23
CA LEU A 449 1.50 17.45 3.63
C LEU A 449 0.98 17.24 2.19
N PRO A 450 1.84 16.76 1.27
CA PRO A 450 1.52 16.64 -0.14
C PRO A 450 0.45 15.57 -0.36
N SER A 451 -0.66 15.96 -0.99
CA SER A 451 -1.86 15.12 -1.10
C SER A 451 -2.32 15.04 -2.55
N GLN A 452 -2.47 13.82 -3.07
CA GLN A 452 -3.01 13.55 -4.41
C GLN A 452 -4.33 12.80 -4.31
N VAL A 453 -5.33 13.27 -5.05
CA VAL A 453 -6.70 12.71 -5.04
C VAL A 453 -6.77 11.29 -5.61
N MET A 454 -5.83 10.88 -6.48
CA MET A 454 -5.83 9.58 -7.15
C MET A 454 -4.48 8.88 -6.99
N ARG A 455 -4.51 7.62 -6.52
CA ARG A 455 -3.37 6.71 -6.40
C ARG A 455 -2.92 6.18 -7.77
N THR A 456 -2.28 7.04 -8.56
CA THR A 456 -1.85 6.74 -9.95
C THR A 456 -0.69 5.74 -10.07
N HIS A 457 -0.01 5.40 -8.97
CA HIS A 457 1.17 4.51 -8.93
C HIS A 457 2.26 4.81 -9.99
N GLY A 458 2.40 6.08 -10.38
CA GLY A 458 3.36 6.55 -11.38
C GLY A 458 2.89 6.50 -12.84
N ALA A 459 1.66 6.05 -13.13
CA ALA A 459 1.12 6.03 -14.49
C ALA A 459 0.85 7.44 -15.02
N LYS A 460 1.65 7.89 -16.00
CA LYS A 460 1.62 9.27 -16.52
C LYS A 460 0.24 9.65 -17.08
N GLN A 461 -0.41 8.72 -17.77
CA GLN A 461 -1.70 8.96 -18.43
C GLN A 461 -2.86 9.12 -17.45
N GLN A 462 -2.84 8.44 -16.30
CA GLN A 462 -3.87 8.61 -15.26
C GLN A 462 -3.75 10.01 -14.62
N ARG A 463 -2.53 10.41 -14.26
CA ARG A 463 -2.24 11.75 -13.72
C ARG A 463 -2.62 12.85 -14.70
N GLU A 464 -2.38 12.65 -16.00
CA GLU A 464 -2.80 13.59 -17.04
C GLU A 464 -4.31 13.60 -17.29
N ALA A 465 -5.01 12.47 -17.19
CA ALA A 465 -6.46 12.40 -17.38
C ALA A 465 -7.21 13.18 -16.29
N VAL A 466 -6.89 12.95 -15.01
CA VAL A 466 -7.47 13.71 -13.89
C VAL A 466 -7.11 15.19 -13.99
N LYS A 467 -5.86 15.53 -14.35
CA LYS A 467 -5.42 16.94 -14.48
C LYS A 467 -6.03 17.70 -15.67
N ARG A 468 -6.52 17.00 -16.70
CA ARG A 468 -7.18 17.61 -17.88
C ARG A 468 -8.70 17.62 -17.82
N ALA A 469 -9.32 16.87 -16.90
CA ALA A 469 -10.78 16.82 -16.83
C ALA A 469 -11.36 18.17 -16.38
N PRO A 470 -12.48 18.63 -16.98
CA PRO A 470 -13.14 19.87 -16.55
C PRO A 470 -13.58 19.77 -15.09
N MET A 471 -13.41 20.83 -14.31
CA MET A 471 -13.88 20.85 -12.91
C MET A 471 -15.37 20.50 -12.80
N LYS A 472 -16.22 20.90 -13.75
CA LYS A 472 -17.65 20.53 -13.79
C LYS A 472 -17.92 19.03 -13.80
N ASN A 473 -17.07 18.24 -14.46
CA ASN A 473 -17.17 16.78 -14.48
C ASN A 473 -16.62 16.16 -13.19
N LEU A 474 -15.86 16.94 -12.41
CA LEU A 474 -15.24 16.53 -11.17
C LEU A 474 -15.97 17.05 -9.93
N GLU A 475 -16.87 18.04 -10.05
CA GLU A 475 -17.68 18.62 -8.95
C GLU A 475 -18.29 17.55 -8.02
N PRO A 476 -18.94 16.47 -8.51
CA PRO A 476 -19.51 15.42 -7.64
C PRO A 476 -18.47 14.71 -6.75
N VAL A 477 -17.20 14.69 -7.17
CA VAL A 477 -16.08 14.02 -6.50
C VAL A 477 -15.19 15.00 -5.71
N PHE A 478 -15.14 16.28 -6.10
CA PHE A 478 -14.16 17.26 -5.63
C PHE A 478 -14.73 18.46 -4.87
N GLU A 479 -15.76 19.17 -5.37
CA GLU A 479 -16.22 20.42 -4.75
C GLU A 479 -17.66 20.87 -5.09
N CYS A 480 -18.26 21.54 -4.09
CA CYS A 480 -19.16 22.71 -4.18
C CYS A 480 -19.99 22.93 -5.46
N CYS A 481 -21.28 22.59 -5.38
CA CYS A 481 -22.30 22.69 -6.42
C CYS A 481 -22.40 24.05 -7.16
N PHE A 482 -22.84 24.00 -8.44
CA PHE A 482 -23.84 24.96 -8.94
C PHE A 482 -24.95 24.40 -9.87
N VAL A 483 -24.93 23.12 -10.28
CA VAL A 483 -25.84 22.61 -11.32
C VAL A 483 -27.22 22.14 -10.80
N ILE A 484 -27.28 21.31 -9.75
CA ILE A 484 -28.54 20.67 -9.28
C ILE A 484 -29.56 21.71 -8.77
N ALA A 485 -29.08 22.81 -8.19
CA ALA A 485 -29.95 23.91 -7.73
C ALA A 485 -30.79 24.51 -8.88
N LEU A 486 -30.27 24.54 -10.11
CA LEU A 486 -30.98 25.08 -11.26
C LEU A 486 -32.16 24.19 -11.70
N TRP A 487 -32.09 22.88 -11.47
CA TRP A 487 -33.17 21.95 -11.78
C TRP A 487 -34.29 22.03 -10.74
N TYR A 488 -33.93 22.07 -9.45
CA TYR A 488 -34.92 22.24 -8.36
C TYR A 488 -35.62 23.61 -8.41
N LEU A 489 -34.91 24.70 -8.77
CA LEU A 489 -35.49 26.05 -8.86
C LEU A 489 -36.52 26.19 -10.00
N VAL A 490 -36.48 25.31 -11.01
CA VAL A 490 -37.42 25.32 -12.14
C VAL A 490 -38.69 24.50 -11.84
N MET A 491 -38.64 23.57 -10.88
CA MET A 491 -39.72 22.60 -10.62
C MET A 491 -40.41 22.78 -9.25
N ALA A 492 -39.92 23.65 -8.36
CA ALA A 492 -40.47 23.88 -7.02
C ALA A 492 -41.08 25.28 -6.83
N SER A 493 -42.19 25.34 -6.09
CA SER A 493 -43.05 26.53 -5.94
C SER A 493 -42.37 27.70 -5.19
N PRO A 494 -42.67 28.99 -5.51
CA PRO A 494 -41.85 30.11 -5.05
C PRO A 494 -42.20 30.60 -3.64
N GLN A 495 -41.49 30.11 -2.62
CA GLN A 495 -41.36 30.79 -1.32
C GLN A 495 -39.90 31.07 -0.95
N LYS A 496 -39.67 32.24 -0.35
CA LYS A 496 -38.33 32.82 -0.14
C LYS A 496 -37.62 32.15 1.04
N SER A 497 -36.55 31.40 0.75
CA SER A 497 -35.44 31.15 1.68
C SER A 497 -34.14 31.72 1.10
N SER A 498 -33.21 32.14 1.96
CA SER A 498 -32.00 32.86 1.57
C SER A 498 -30.94 31.93 0.95
N LEU A 499 -30.37 32.33 -0.19
CA LEU A 499 -29.32 31.58 -0.92
C LEU A 499 -27.98 31.38 -0.17
N ALA A 500 -27.88 31.80 1.10
CA ALA A 500 -26.65 31.78 1.89
C ALA A 500 -26.34 30.41 2.53
N ASP A 501 -27.37 29.62 2.87
CA ASP A 501 -27.26 28.52 3.84
C ASP A 501 -27.32 27.11 3.21
N LEU A 502 -27.19 27.00 1.89
CA LEU A 502 -27.21 25.72 1.16
C LEU A 502 -25.89 24.93 1.34
N PRO A 503 -25.92 23.69 1.89
CA PRO A 503 -24.70 22.91 2.14
C PRO A 503 -24.00 22.42 0.86
N ARG A 504 -22.67 22.56 0.84
CA ARG A 504 -21.78 22.24 -0.31
C ARG A 504 -20.90 21.02 0.00
N PHE A 505 -21.27 19.83 -0.48
CA PHE A 505 -20.60 18.57 -0.13
C PHE A 505 -20.26 17.66 -1.34
N PRO A 506 -18.96 17.40 -1.58
CA PRO A 506 -18.46 16.30 -2.41
C PRO A 506 -18.13 15.06 -1.55
N ALA A 507 -18.24 13.86 -2.12
CA ALA A 507 -18.19 12.61 -1.33
C ALA A 507 -16.86 12.34 -0.60
N LEU A 508 -15.72 12.81 -1.13
CA LEU A 508 -14.43 12.67 -0.46
C LEU A 508 -14.32 13.54 0.80
N ASP A 509 -14.94 14.73 0.80
CA ASP A 509 -15.03 15.55 2.01
C ASP A 509 -15.93 14.86 3.03
N THR A 510 -17.05 14.26 2.61
CA THR A 510 -17.96 13.51 3.50
C THR A 510 -17.21 12.44 4.29
N LEU A 511 -16.54 11.53 3.58
CA LEU A 511 -15.73 10.45 4.18
C LEU A 511 -14.56 11.00 5.03
N GLY A 512 -14.00 12.15 4.65
CA GLY A 512 -12.93 12.83 5.38
C GLY A 512 -13.36 13.57 6.66
N ASN A 513 -14.65 13.89 6.80
CA ASN A 513 -15.20 14.65 7.93
C ASN A 513 -15.81 13.77 9.03
N THR A 514 -15.97 12.47 8.82
CA THR A 514 -16.39 11.53 9.88
C THR A 514 -15.34 11.47 10.99
N LYS A 515 -15.74 11.84 12.22
CA LYS A 515 -14.86 12.00 13.38
C LYS A 515 -14.78 10.70 14.19
N TRP A 516 -13.57 10.17 14.34
CA TRP A 516 -13.27 8.91 15.03
C TRP A 516 -12.62 9.15 16.39
N ARG A 517 -12.68 8.16 17.28
CA ARG A 517 -11.85 8.09 18.50
C ARG A 517 -11.37 6.66 18.74
N VAL A 518 -10.48 6.50 19.71
CA VAL A 518 -9.98 5.20 20.18
C VAL A 518 -10.90 4.64 21.26
N ASN A 519 -11.42 3.43 21.07
CA ASN A 519 -12.07 2.67 22.14
C ASN A 519 -11.03 2.26 23.19
N LYS A 520 -11.04 2.97 24.33
CA LYS A 520 -10.04 2.76 25.40
C LYS A 520 -10.18 1.40 26.09
N ARG A 521 -11.37 0.79 26.09
CA ARG A 521 -11.61 -0.52 26.72
C ARG A 521 -10.98 -1.64 25.90
N VAL A 522 -11.21 -1.65 24.59
CA VAL A 522 -10.61 -2.63 23.66
C VAL A 522 -9.09 -2.44 23.57
N LEU A 523 -8.59 -1.20 23.48
CA LEU A 523 -7.14 -0.94 23.51
C LEU A 523 -6.49 -1.44 24.82
N SER A 524 -7.16 -1.31 25.96
CA SER A 524 -6.67 -1.85 27.24
C SER A 524 -6.54 -3.38 27.19
N VAL A 525 -7.52 -4.10 26.64
CA VAL A 525 -7.44 -5.56 26.47
C VAL A 525 -6.29 -5.94 25.53
N ILE A 526 -6.11 -5.22 24.41
CA ILE A 526 -5.00 -5.43 23.47
C ILE A 526 -3.64 -5.19 24.14
N ASP A 527 -3.49 -4.09 24.89
CA ASP A 527 -2.26 -3.79 25.64
C ASP A 527 -1.95 -4.88 26.68
N ARG A 528 -2.96 -5.50 27.30
CA ARG A 528 -2.79 -6.65 28.21
C ARG A 528 -2.36 -7.92 27.47
N ILE A 529 -3.00 -8.27 26.35
CA ILE A 529 -2.62 -9.43 25.52
C ILE A 529 -1.17 -9.26 25.02
N TRP A 530 -0.82 -8.08 24.50
CA TRP A 530 0.52 -7.75 24.02
C TRP A 530 1.57 -7.78 25.16
N SER A 531 1.18 -7.37 26.36
CA SER A 531 2.04 -7.48 27.55
C SER A 531 2.28 -8.93 27.95
N GLY A 532 1.29 -9.81 27.77
CA GLY A 532 1.35 -11.26 28.02
C GLY A 532 2.01 -12.09 26.91
N GLY A 533 2.50 -11.47 25.83
CA GLY A 533 3.25 -12.14 24.75
C GLY A 533 2.61 -12.11 23.36
N GLY A 534 1.34 -11.70 23.24
CA GLY A 534 0.60 -11.70 21.97
C GLY A 534 -0.09 -13.04 21.68
N SER A 535 -0.17 -13.42 20.41
CA SER A 535 -0.64 -14.74 19.93
C SER A 535 -2.09 -15.13 20.29
N LEU A 536 -2.96 -14.16 20.61
CA LEU A 536 -4.38 -14.36 20.92
C LEU A 536 -5.25 -13.46 20.04
N ALA A 537 -6.48 -13.89 19.68
CA ALA A 537 -7.42 -13.12 18.84
C ALA A 537 -6.80 -12.67 17.49
N GLY A 538 -5.91 -13.46 16.91
CA GLY A 538 -5.18 -13.10 15.68
C GLY A 538 -4.11 -12.00 15.84
N LEU A 539 -3.90 -11.48 17.06
CA LEU A 539 -2.76 -10.64 17.38
C LEU A 539 -1.47 -11.48 17.27
N VAL A 540 -0.46 -10.95 16.58
CA VAL A 540 0.82 -11.62 16.39
C VAL A 540 1.62 -11.77 17.68
N SER A 541 2.59 -12.68 17.70
CA SER A 541 3.58 -12.78 18.78
C SER A 541 4.35 -11.47 18.94
N ARG A 542 4.69 -11.13 20.18
CA ARG A 542 5.58 -10.02 20.52
C ARG A 542 7.07 -10.37 20.32
N GLU A 543 7.40 -11.65 20.25
CA GLU A 543 8.76 -12.13 19.99
C GLU A 543 8.93 -12.54 18.52
N ASP A 544 10.12 -12.28 17.98
CA ASP A 544 10.52 -12.69 16.63
C ASP A 544 10.50 -14.22 16.51
N VAL A 545 9.76 -14.77 15.53
CA VAL A 545 9.81 -16.21 15.23
C VAL A 545 11.24 -16.57 14.80
N PRO A 546 11.87 -17.61 15.38
CA PRO A 546 13.24 -17.97 15.07
C PRO A 546 13.39 -18.32 13.59
N LEU A 547 14.43 -17.75 12.97
CA LEU A 547 14.75 -18.08 11.59
C LEU A 547 15.32 -19.50 11.54
N PRO A 548 14.81 -20.39 10.66
CA PRO A 548 15.33 -21.75 10.54
C PRO A 548 16.78 -21.70 10.03
N GLU A 549 17.63 -22.52 10.63
CA GLU A 549 19.04 -22.69 10.25
C GLU A 549 19.15 -23.22 8.80
N GLU A 550 20.19 -22.78 8.08
CA GLU A 550 20.45 -23.24 6.71
C GLU A 550 20.93 -24.70 6.75
N PRO A 551 20.25 -25.64 6.08
CA PRO A 551 20.57 -27.05 6.19
C PRO A 551 21.87 -27.38 5.46
N ASP A 552 22.77 -28.09 6.13
CA ASP A 552 24.03 -28.57 5.56
C ASP A 552 23.77 -29.75 4.60
N THR A 553 23.36 -29.43 3.38
CA THR A 553 23.05 -30.39 2.30
C THR A 553 23.00 -29.70 0.94
N GLU A 554 23.34 -30.44 -0.12
CA GLU A 554 23.18 -29.98 -1.51
C GLU A 554 21.78 -30.28 -2.09
N ASP A 555 20.90 -31.00 -1.37
CA ASP A 555 19.56 -31.36 -1.86
C ASP A 555 18.69 -30.12 -2.15
N GLU A 556 18.44 -29.85 -3.44
CA GLU A 556 17.63 -28.71 -3.89
C GLU A 556 16.21 -28.72 -3.28
N LEU A 557 15.61 -29.89 -3.01
CA LEU A 557 14.29 -29.99 -2.36
C LEU A 557 14.34 -29.57 -0.89
N VAL A 558 15.37 -29.99 -0.14
CA VAL A 558 15.56 -29.60 1.27
C VAL A 558 15.93 -28.12 1.37
N ILE A 559 16.87 -27.65 0.56
CA ILE A 559 17.24 -26.23 0.43
C ILE A 559 16.00 -25.38 0.07
N ARG A 560 15.14 -25.86 -0.82
CA ARG A 560 13.89 -25.17 -1.19
C ARG A 560 12.89 -25.19 -0.04
N LYS A 561 12.67 -26.31 0.64
CA LYS A 561 11.80 -26.43 1.83
C LYS A 561 12.25 -25.46 2.94
N TRP A 562 13.56 -25.34 3.16
CA TRP A 562 14.15 -24.33 4.05
C TRP A 562 13.88 -22.90 3.58
N LYS A 563 14.17 -22.56 2.31
CA LYS A 563 13.91 -21.21 1.74
C LYS A 563 12.44 -20.79 1.84
N TRP A 564 11.50 -21.75 1.79
CA TRP A 564 10.08 -21.49 2.05
C TRP A 564 9.79 -21.26 3.55
N LYS A 565 10.33 -22.07 4.48
CA LYS A 565 10.22 -21.82 5.94
C LYS A 565 10.82 -20.46 6.34
N LEU A 566 12.05 -20.15 5.89
CA LEU A 566 12.74 -18.89 6.16
C LEU A 566 11.93 -17.68 5.70
N LYS A 567 11.26 -17.79 4.55
CA LYS A 567 10.39 -16.75 4.01
C LYS A 567 9.06 -16.64 4.76
N ALA A 568 8.57 -17.71 5.38
CA ALA A 568 7.41 -17.67 6.27
C ALA A 568 7.74 -16.91 7.56
N ALA A 569 8.78 -17.32 8.29
CA ALA A 569 9.23 -16.64 9.52
C ALA A 569 9.53 -15.14 9.30
N LYS A 570 10.30 -14.80 8.25
CA LYS A 570 10.57 -13.39 7.90
C LYS A 570 9.31 -12.58 7.55
N LYS A 571 8.26 -13.23 7.04
CA LYS A 571 6.96 -12.58 6.77
C LYS A 571 6.15 -12.42 8.05
N GLU A 572 6.23 -13.37 8.97
CA GLU A 572 5.55 -13.33 10.26
C GLU A 572 6.09 -12.20 11.14
N ASN A 573 7.42 -12.14 11.29
CA ASN A 573 8.11 -11.05 11.98
C ASN A 573 7.85 -9.68 11.31
N SER A 574 7.59 -9.65 10.00
CA SER A 574 7.20 -8.40 9.31
C SER A 574 5.81 -7.87 9.71
N TYR A 575 4.90 -8.72 10.18
CA TYR A 575 3.62 -8.29 10.74
C TYR A 575 3.77 -7.73 12.16
N MET A 576 4.68 -8.29 12.97
CA MET A 576 5.00 -7.82 14.33
C MET A 576 5.37 -6.33 14.34
N PHE A 577 6.18 -5.86 13.38
CA PHE A 577 6.47 -4.42 13.24
C PHE A 577 5.23 -3.57 12.89
N VAL A 578 4.35 -4.04 11.99
CA VAL A 578 3.12 -3.31 11.62
C VAL A 578 2.16 -3.21 12.80
N THR A 579 2.07 -4.25 13.64
CA THR A 579 1.30 -4.22 14.90
C THR A 579 1.91 -3.26 15.92
N ILE A 580 3.24 -3.15 16.00
CA ILE A 580 3.91 -2.12 16.82
C ILE A 580 3.55 -0.71 16.33
N ASP A 581 3.69 -0.41 15.03
CA ASP A 581 3.39 0.91 14.46
C ASP A 581 1.92 1.31 14.72
N LEU A 582 0.99 0.38 14.50
CA LEU A 582 -0.44 0.54 14.80
C LEU A 582 -0.67 0.86 16.28
N ASN A 583 -0.09 0.08 17.20
CA ASN A 583 -0.23 0.28 18.65
C ASN A 583 0.40 1.61 19.10
N GLN A 584 1.51 2.06 18.49
CA GLN A 584 2.09 3.39 18.75
C GLN A 584 1.12 4.51 18.33
N VAL A 585 0.50 4.42 17.14
CA VAL A 585 -0.50 5.39 16.68
C VAL A 585 -1.72 5.37 17.60
N ALA A 586 -2.28 4.20 17.93
CA ALA A 586 -3.42 4.07 18.82
C ALA A 586 -3.15 4.72 20.19
N ARG A 587 -1.99 4.42 20.81
CA ARG A 587 -1.59 5.01 22.09
C ARG A 587 -1.34 6.52 22.03
N LYS A 588 -0.85 7.05 20.90
CA LYS A 588 -0.65 8.50 20.68
C LYS A 588 -1.97 9.26 20.48
N MET A 589 -2.97 8.62 19.86
CA MET A 589 -4.29 9.21 19.61
C MET A 589 -5.31 8.95 20.74
N LYS A 590 -4.99 8.09 21.72
CA LYS A 590 -5.97 7.59 22.72
C LYS A 590 -6.62 8.69 23.58
N ASP A 591 -5.93 9.79 23.84
CA ASP A 591 -6.40 10.86 24.72
C ASP A 591 -6.91 12.09 23.95
N GLU A 592 -6.98 11.99 22.62
CA GLU A 592 -7.72 12.94 21.79
C GLU A 592 -9.22 12.66 21.87
N GLU A 593 -10.03 13.72 21.99
CA GLU A 593 -11.50 13.63 21.94
C GLU A 593 -12.00 13.03 20.62
N GLY A 594 -11.29 13.30 19.53
CA GLY A 594 -11.44 12.61 18.26
C GLY A 594 -10.56 13.20 17.16
N PHE A 595 -10.46 12.46 16.06
CA PHE A 595 -9.58 12.72 14.92
C PHE A 595 -10.22 12.27 13.59
N TYR A 596 -9.63 12.70 12.49
CA TYR A 596 -10.20 12.57 11.14
C TYR A 596 -9.24 11.80 10.22
N TYR A 597 -9.81 11.07 9.25
CA TYR A 597 -9.06 10.34 8.23
C TYR A 597 -9.28 10.97 6.85
N PRO A 598 -8.31 11.73 6.31
CA PRO A 598 -8.41 12.21 4.94
C PRO A 598 -8.42 11.04 3.96
N HIS A 599 -9.35 11.09 3.00
CA HIS A 599 -9.52 10.06 1.98
C HIS A 599 -8.97 10.51 0.62
N ASN A 600 -8.48 9.54 -0.15
CA ASN A 600 -8.23 9.68 -1.58
C ASN A 600 -8.62 8.40 -2.34
N LEU A 601 -8.70 8.48 -3.66
CA LEU A 601 -9.21 7.42 -4.53
C LEU A 601 -8.09 6.54 -5.10
N ASP A 602 -8.41 5.32 -5.50
CA ASP A 602 -7.65 4.64 -6.55
C ASP A 602 -8.01 5.17 -7.96
N PHE A 603 -7.46 4.55 -9.01
CA PHE A 603 -7.71 4.97 -10.38
C PHE A 603 -9.11 4.61 -10.92
N ARG A 604 -9.92 3.88 -10.16
CA ARG A 604 -11.26 3.37 -10.54
C ARG A 604 -12.37 4.15 -9.86
N GLY A 605 -12.10 4.69 -8.67
CA GLY A 605 -13.04 5.47 -7.86
C GLY A 605 -13.29 4.91 -6.46
N ARG A 606 -12.61 3.83 -6.04
CA ARG A 606 -12.74 3.35 -4.66
C ARG A 606 -11.94 4.26 -3.72
N ALA A 607 -12.58 4.73 -2.64
CA ALA A 607 -11.95 5.59 -1.63
C ALA A 607 -11.13 4.79 -0.60
N TYR A 608 -10.10 5.44 -0.06
CA TYR A 608 -9.17 4.88 0.92
C TYR A 608 -8.64 5.99 1.86
N PRO A 609 -8.55 5.75 3.18
CA PRO A 609 -7.80 6.59 4.11
C PRO A 609 -6.33 6.75 3.68
N MET A 610 -5.78 7.94 3.90
CA MET A 610 -4.37 8.24 3.60
C MET A 610 -3.39 7.79 4.69
N HIS A 611 -3.84 7.65 5.95
CA HIS A 611 -3.01 7.07 7.01
C HIS A 611 -2.96 5.53 6.88
N PRO A 612 -1.77 4.90 6.75
CA PRO A 612 -1.69 3.49 6.32
C PRO A 612 -1.74 2.44 7.44
N TYR A 613 -1.58 2.80 8.72
CA TYR A 613 -1.47 1.82 9.82
C TYR A 613 -2.80 1.60 10.56
N LEU A 614 -3.21 2.56 11.39
CA LEU A 614 -4.49 2.51 12.11
C LEU A 614 -5.57 3.25 11.30
N ASN A 615 -6.45 2.54 10.63
CA ASN A 615 -7.62 3.09 9.94
C ASN A 615 -8.73 2.03 9.82
N HIS A 616 -9.98 2.45 9.56
CA HIS A 616 -11.15 1.56 9.53
C HIS A 616 -11.20 0.58 8.32
N LEU A 617 -10.42 0.81 7.26
CA LEU A 617 -10.21 -0.18 6.18
C LEU A 617 -9.21 -1.29 6.58
N GLY A 618 -8.65 -1.25 7.79
CA GLY A 618 -7.72 -2.23 8.33
C GLY A 618 -8.36 -3.57 8.70
N SER A 619 -7.56 -4.40 9.40
CA SER A 619 -8.00 -5.67 10.00
C SER A 619 -8.92 -5.46 11.19
N ASP A 620 -9.53 -6.53 11.68
CA ASP A 620 -10.34 -6.57 12.92
C ASP A 620 -9.75 -5.74 14.07
N LEU A 621 -8.45 -5.94 14.37
CA LEU A 621 -7.70 -5.14 15.34
C LEU A 621 -7.82 -3.62 15.12
N CYS A 622 -7.73 -3.14 13.87
CA CYS A 622 -7.91 -1.71 13.58
C CYS A 622 -9.35 -1.25 13.80
N ARG A 623 -10.33 -2.12 13.55
CA ARG A 623 -11.76 -1.81 13.60
C ARG A 623 -12.28 -1.80 15.03
N GLY A 624 -11.99 -2.83 15.83
CA GLY A 624 -12.36 -2.88 17.25
C GLY A 624 -11.70 -1.79 18.11
N ILE A 625 -10.59 -1.19 17.65
CA ILE A 625 -9.97 -0.01 18.28
C ILE A 625 -10.71 1.30 17.91
N LEU A 626 -11.45 1.36 16.79
CA LEU A 626 -11.97 2.61 16.22
C LEU A 626 -13.49 2.70 16.31
N GLU A 627 -13.97 3.74 17.00
CA GLU A 627 -15.39 4.06 17.16
C GLU A 627 -15.67 5.53 16.82
N PHE A 628 -16.93 5.93 16.65
CA PHE A 628 -17.26 7.32 16.36
C PHE A 628 -17.00 8.22 17.59
N SER A 629 -16.40 9.39 17.36
CA SER A 629 -16.10 10.36 18.43
C SER A 629 -17.39 10.97 19.00
N GLU A 630 -18.30 11.33 18.11
CA GLU A 630 -19.68 11.67 18.41
C GLU A 630 -20.46 10.39 18.77
N GLY A 631 -21.50 10.52 19.59
CA GLY A 631 -22.37 9.41 19.98
C GLY A 631 -23.82 9.79 19.76
N ARG A 632 -24.68 8.78 19.57
CA ARG A 632 -26.13 8.96 19.42
C ARG A 632 -26.89 8.06 20.39
N LEU A 633 -28.09 8.47 20.78
CA LEU A 633 -28.98 7.63 21.57
C LEU A 633 -29.47 6.47 20.71
N LEU A 634 -29.46 5.25 21.23
CA LEU A 634 -29.84 4.06 20.46
C LEU A 634 -31.30 4.11 19.95
N GLY A 635 -32.22 4.52 20.81
CA GLY A 635 -33.65 4.28 20.60
C GLY A 635 -33.98 2.78 20.49
N LYS A 636 -35.23 2.48 20.11
CA LYS A 636 -35.70 1.10 19.89
C LYS A 636 -34.98 0.44 18.72
N SER A 637 -34.84 1.16 17.60
CA SER A 637 -34.18 0.62 16.41
C SER A 637 -32.69 0.39 16.64
N GLY A 638 -31.96 1.34 17.24
CA GLY A 638 -30.52 1.16 17.49
C GLY A 638 -30.21 0.05 18.48
N LEU A 639 -31.04 -0.18 19.50
CA LEU A 639 -30.86 -1.33 20.38
C LEU A 639 -31.06 -2.66 19.63
N ARG A 640 -32.06 -2.72 18.73
CA ARG A 640 -32.28 -3.87 17.83
C ARG A 640 -31.09 -4.08 16.88
N TRP A 641 -30.61 -3.02 16.23
CA TRP A 641 -29.47 -3.07 15.30
C TRP A 641 -28.14 -3.38 15.99
N LEU A 642 -27.93 -2.97 17.24
CA LEU A 642 -26.74 -3.34 18.01
C LEU A 642 -26.69 -4.86 18.31
N LYS A 643 -27.86 -5.48 18.56
CA LYS A 643 -27.96 -6.95 18.70
C LYS A 643 -27.74 -7.67 17.36
N ILE A 644 -28.37 -7.19 16.28
CA ILE A 644 -28.11 -7.70 14.92
C ILE A 644 -26.62 -7.58 14.55
N HIS A 645 -25.99 -6.45 14.89
CA HIS A 645 -24.57 -6.21 14.61
C HIS A 645 -23.65 -7.19 15.35
N LEU A 646 -23.94 -7.50 16.63
CA LEU A 646 -23.19 -8.51 17.36
C LEU A 646 -23.23 -9.88 16.65
N ALA A 647 -24.43 -10.32 16.27
CA ALA A 647 -24.64 -11.56 15.53
C ALA A 647 -23.93 -11.56 14.16
N ASN A 648 -23.83 -10.40 13.49
CA ASN A 648 -23.06 -10.26 12.25
C ASN A 648 -21.55 -10.44 12.47
N VAL A 649 -20.95 -9.75 13.46
CA VAL A 649 -19.49 -9.82 13.72
C VAL A 649 -19.07 -11.12 14.40
N TYR A 650 -20.01 -11.83 15.04
CA TYR A 650 -19.80 -13.22 15.45
C TYR A 650 -19.59 -14.14 14.25
N GLY A 651 -20.33 -13.93 13.15
CA GLY A 651 -20.19 -14.69 11.91
C GLY A 651 -20.63 -16.15 12.06
N GLY A 652 -19.86 -17.09 11.53
CA GLY A 652 -20.08 -18.54 11.73
C GLY A 652 -21.33 -19.11 11.07
N GLY A 653 -22.06 -18.31 10.27
CA GLY A 653 -23.38 -18.65 9.74
C GLY A 653 -24.55 -18.01 10.51
N VAL A 654 -24.31 -17.39 11.68
CA VAL A 654 -25.31 -16.57 12.39
C VAL A 654 -25.69 -15.36 11.52
N ASP A 655 -24.73 -14.84 10.76
CA ASP A 655 -24.89 -13.83 9.69
C ASP A 655 -25.88 -14.25 8.57
N LYS A 656 -26.35 -15.51 8.55
CA LYS A 656 -27.30 -16.04 7.55
C LYS A 656 -28.66 -16.44 8.15
N LEU A 657 -28.86 -16.18 9.43
CA LEU A 657 -30.20 -16.15 10.03
C LEU A 657 -30.96 -14.88 9.57
N SER A 658 -32.29 -14.92 9.69
CA SER A 658 -33.12 -13.71 9.63
C SER A 658 -32.79 -12.76 10.78
N TYR A 659 -33.18 -11.49 10.67
CA TYR A 659 -32.90 -10.52 11.74
C TYR A 659 -33.42 -10.96 13.12
N ASP A 660 -34.59 -11.60 13.19
CA ASP A 660 -35.14 -12.08 14.45
C ASP A 660 -34.36 -13.28 15.02
N GLY A 661 -33.80 -14.14 14.15
CA GLY A 661 -32.86 -15.19 14.55
C GLY A 661 -31.51 -14.66 15.05
N ARG A 662 -31.02 -13.56 14.46
CA ARG A 662 -29.82 -12.83 14.92
C ARG A 662 -30.03 -12.15 16.28
N ILE A 663 -31.22 -11.58 16.49
CA ILE A 663 -31.63 -11.04 17.79
C ILE A 663 -31.72 -12.17 18.81
N ALA A 664 -32.44 -13.26 18.52
CA ALA A 664 -32.58 -14.41 19.42
C ALA A 664 -31.23 -15.03 19.81
N PHE A 665 -30.28 -15.15 18.88
CA PHE A 665 -28.89 -15.55 19.19
C PHE A 665 -28.27 -14.62 20.24
N THR A 666 -28.42 -13.30 20.09
CA THR A 666 -27.88 -12.32 21.03
C THR A 666 -28.56 -12.37 22.41
N GLU A 667 -29.89 -12.55 22.47
CA GLU A 667 -30.61 -12.70 23.75
C GLU A 667 -30.21 -13.99 24.48
N ASN A 668 -29.95 -15.07 23.75
CA ASN A 668 -29.54 -16.36 24.32
C ASN A 668 -28.10 -16.37 24.87
N HIS A 669 -27.26 -15.43 24.44
CA HIS A 669 -25.85 -15.32 24.86
C HIS A 669 -25.57 -14.10 25.77
N LEU A 670 -26.60 -13.52 26.40
CA LEU A 670 -26.44 -12.34 27.27
C LEU A 670 -25.43 -12.53 28.41
N ASP A 671 -25.37 -13.71 29.03
CA ASP A 671 -24.39 -14.00 30.09
C ASP A 671 -22.96 -14.08 29.54
N ASP A 672 -22.75 -14.65 28.35
CA ASP A 672 -21.44 -14.72 27.67
C ASP A 672 -20.95 -13.32 27.25
N ILE A 673 -21.87 -12.46 26.81
CA ILE A 673 -21.65 -11.06 26.47
C ILE A 673 -21.24 -10.25 27.71
N LEU A 674 -21.94 -10.47 28.84
CA LEU A 674 -21.65 -9.84 30.11
C LEU A 674 -20.29 -10.30 30.67
N ASP A 675 -20.00 -11.60 30.69
CA ASP A 675 -18.70 -12.13 31.12
C ASP A 675 -17.56 -11.63 30.23
N SER A 676 -17.69 -11.72 28.90
CA SER A 676 -16.72 -11.17 27.94
C SER A 676 -16.44 -9.69 28.17
N THR A 677 -17.43 -8.92 28.63
CA THR A 677 -17.29 -7.49 28.92
C THR A 677 -16.64 -7.19 30.27
N ASN A 678 -16.87 -8.03 31.28
CA ASN A 678 -16.38 -7.82 32.65
C ASN A 678 -15.01 -8.48 32.91
N ARG A 679 -14.76 -9.62 32.27
CA ARG A 679 -13.60 -10.50 32.45
C ARG A 679 -13.01 -10.93 31.09
N PRO A 680 -12.67 -9.99 30.18
CA PRO A 680 -12.31 -10.31 28.80
C PRO A 680 -11.14 -11.30 28.64
N LEU A 681 -10.25 -11.43 29.62
CA LEU A 681 -9.15 -12.40 29.62
C LEU A 681 -9.24 -13.45 30.74
N GLU A 682 -10.17 -13.27 31.69
CA GLU A 682 -10.29 -14.04 32.93
C GLU A 682 -11.55 -14.91 33.00
N GLY A 683 -12.52 -14.67 32.12
CA GLY A 683 -13.79 -15.41 32.02
C GLY A 683 -13.73 -16.53 30.98
N GLN A 684 -14.88 -16.86 30.39
CA GLN A 684 -15.00 -17.87 29.33
C GLN A 684 -14.34 -17.44 28.01
N ARG A 685 -14.24 -16.11 27.79
CA ARG A 685 -13.67 -15.50 26.57
C ARG A 685 -14.42 -15.84 25.27
N TRP A 686 -15.73 -16.07 25.36
CA TRP A 686 -16.62 -16.38 24.22
C TRP A 686 -16.41 -15.49 22.98
N TRP A 687 -16.09 -14.20 23.17
CA TRP A 687 -15.73 -13.27 22.10
C TRP A 687 -14.57 -13.73 21.18
N LEU A 688 -13.75 -14.70 21.60
CA LEU A 688 -12.68 -15.30 20.79
C LEU A 688 -13.17 -16.31 19.75
N GLU A 689 -14.41 -16.79 19.84
CA GLU A 689 -15.00 -17.78 18.92
C GLU A 689 -15.59 -17.12 17.65
N ALA A 690 -15.73 -15.80 17.65
CA ALA A 690 -16.22 -14.99 16.54
C ALA A 690 -15.27 -14.99 15.32
N GLU A 691 -15.82 -14.77 14.11
CA GLU A 691 -14.99 -14.52 12.90
C GLU A 691 -14.18 -13.22 13.00
N ASP A 692 -14.69 -12.19 13.71
CA ASP A 692 -14.04 -10.90 13.95
C ASP A 692 -14.00 -10.57 15.48
N PRO A 693 -13.04 -11.13 16.26
CA PRO A 693 -13.05 -11.07 17.73
C PRO A 693 -13.00 -9.66 18.35
N PHE A 694 -12.17 -8.75 17.86
CA PHE A 694 -12.06 -7.41 18.47
C PHE A 694 -13.29 -6.54 18.18
N GLN A 695 -13.93 -6.67 17.01
CA GLN A 695 -15.24 -6.07 16.71
C GLN A 695 -16.36 -6.70 17.56
N CYS A 696 -16.34 -8.02 17.77
CA CYS A 696 -17.25 -8.72 18.68
C CYS A 696 -17.12 -8.20 20.12
N LEU A 697 -15.90 -8.15 20.67
CA LEU A 697 -15.63 -7.61 22.00
C LEU A 697 -16.04 -6.13 22.16
N ALA A 698 -15.79 -5.29 21.14
CA ALA A 698 -16.23 -3.89 21.12
C ALA A 698 -17.77 -3.79 21.21
N THR A 699 -18.49 -4.66 20.49
CA THR A 699 -19.96 -4.69 20.48
C THR A 699 -20.52 -5.23 21.79
N CYS A 700 -19.92 -6.30 22.36
CA CYS A 700 -20.27 -6.81 23.70
C CYS A 700 -20.15 -5.72 24.77
N ILE A 701 -19.05 -4.95 24.72
CA ILE A 701 -18.78 -3.81 25.60
C ILE A 701 -19.91 -2.77 25.52
N ASN A 702 -20.30 -2.34 24.32
CA ASN A 702 -21.30 -1.29 24.17
C ASN A 702 -22.73 -1.78 24.42
N LEU A 703 -23.07 -3.02 24.07
CA LEU A 703 -24.36 -3.63 24.38
C LEU A 703 -24.52 -3.80 25.90
N THR A 704 -23.48 -4.22 26.61
CA THR A 704 -23.47 -4.30 28.09
C THR A 704 -23.62 -2.91 28.73
N GLU A 705 -22.97 -1.88 28.20
CA GLU A 705 -23.13 -0.49 28.66
C GLU A 705 -24.58 0.00 28.46
N ALA A 706 -25.20 -0.35 27.34
CA ALA A 706 -26.62 -0.05 27.09
C ALA A 706 -27.56 -0.82 28.03
N LEU A 707 -27.38 -2.13 28.20
CA LEU A 707 -28.22 -2.97 29.07
C LEU A 707 -28.08 -2.63 30.57
N ARG A 708 -26.99 -1.96 30.97
CA ARG A 708 -26.79 -1.41 32.33
C ARG A 708 -27.35 -0.01 32.53
N SER A 709 -27.81 0.66 31.47
CA SER A 709 -28.54 1.92 31.58
C SER A 709 -29.92 1.69 32.22
N PRO A 710 -30.43 2.61 33.07
CA PRO A 710 -31.82 2.61 33.51
C PRO A 710 -32.84 2.63 32.36
N SER A 711 -32.42 3.04 31.17
CA SER A 711 -33.16 2.88 29.92
C SER A 711 -32.18 2.57 28.78
N PRO A 712 -32.10 1.31 28.30
CA PRO A 712 -31.17 0.92 27.24
C PRO A 712 -31.42 1.65 25.91
N GLU A 713 -32.68 2.02 25.62
CA GLU A 713 -33.04 2.86 24.47
C GLU A 713 -32.40 4.27 24.55
N ASN A 714 -32.21 4.80 25.75
CA ASN A 714 -31.59 6.10 25.98
C ASN A 714 -30.08 6.01 26.30
N ALA A 715 -29.45 4.86 26.04
CA ALA A 715 -28.01 4.73 26.14
C ALA A 715 -27.32 5.41 24.95
N LEU A 716 -26.20 6.10 25.21
CA LEU A 716 -25.37 6.74 24.20
C LEU A 716 -24.42 5.70 23.58
N SER A 717 -24.57 5.44 22.28
CA SER A 717 -23.69 4.55 21.52
C SER A 717 -22.77 5.31 20.59
N HIS A 718 -21.52 4.83 20.53
CA HIS A 718 -20.48 5.27 19.62
C HIS A 718 -20.16 4.21 18.54
N MET A 719 -20.86 3.08 18.56
CA MET A 719 -20.54 1.92 17.73
C MET A 719 -20.94 2.17 16.27
N PRO A 720 -20.01 2.04 15.30
CA PRO A 720 -20.38 1.90 13.90
C PRO A 720 -21.06 0.55 13.69
N VAL A 721 -22.33 0.55 13.29
CA VAL A 721 -23.01 -0.68 12.84
C VAL A 721 -22.74 -0.86 11.35
N HIS A 722 -22.17 -2.01 10.99
CA HIS A 722 -21.83 -2.36 9.61
C HIS A 722 -23.03 -2.98 8.89
N GLN A 723 -23.23 -2.61 7.63
CA GLN A 723 -24.14 -3.27 6.69
C GLN A 723 -23.34 -3.66 5.44
N ASP A 724 -23.30 -4.96 5.13
CA ASP A 724 -22.44 -5.53 4.09
C ASP A 724 -23.22 -5.93 2.84
N GLY A 725 -22.75 -5.52 1.66
CA GLY A 725 -23.37 -5.86 0.38
C GLY A 725 -23.25 -7.35 0.05
N SER A 726 -24.38 -8.02 -0.20
CA SER A 726 -24.47 -9.47 -0.44
C SER A 726 -23.78 -9.93 -1.74
N CYS A 727 -22.45 -10.02 -1.72
CA CYS A 727 -21.60 -10.18 -2.90
C CYS A 727 -21.79 -9.03 -3.91
N ASN A 728 -21.54 -7.79 -3.46
CA ASN A 728 -21.72 -6.53 -4.18
C ASN A 728 -21.34 -6.56 -5.68
N GLY A 729 -20.24 -7.19 -6.08
CA GLY A 729 -19.86 -7.33 -7.49
C GLY A 729 -20.87 -8.09 -8.37
N LEU A 730 -21.59 -9.09 -7.82
CA LEU A 730 -22.70 -9.76 -8.50
C LEU A 730 -23.98 -8.91 -8.45
N GLN A 731 -24.24 -8.17 -7.36
CA GLN A 731 -25.37 -7.23 -7.28
C GLN A 731 -25.29 -6.20 -8.42
N HIS A 732 -24.11 -5.61 -8.62
CA HIS A 732 -23.86 -4.69 -9.73
C HIS A 732 -24.02 -5.33 -11.12
N TYR A 733 -23.68 -6.62 -11.30
CA TYR A 733 -23.93 -7.31 -12.58
C TYR A 733 -25.41 -7.65 -12.82
N ALA A 734 -26.11 -8.13 -11.79
CA ALA A 734 -27.54 -8.45 -11.89
C ALA A 734 -28.38 -7.20 -12.20
N ALA A 735 -28.04 -6.05 -11.60
CA ALA A 735 -28.66 -4.76 -11.89
C ALA A 735 -28.34 -4.23 -13.31
N LEU A 736 -27.13 -4.45 -13.83
CA LEU A 736 -26.78 -4.12 -15.23
C LEU A 736 -27.54 -4.98 -16.24
N GLY A 737 -27.63 -6.30 -15.99
CA GLY A 737 -28.27 -7.26 -16.90
C GLY A 737 -29.77 -7.44 -16.71
N ARG A 738 -30.35 -6.85 -15.66
CA ARG A 738 -31.73 -7.12 -15.19
C ARG A 738 -32.02 -8.62 -15.02
N ASP A 739 -31.03 -9.32 -14.47
CA ASP A 739 -31.07 -10.77 -14.21
C ASP A 739 -31.85 -11.06 -12.92
N LYS A 740 -33.06 -11.60 -13.07
CA LYS A 740 -34.00 -11.83 -11.95
C LYS A 740 -33.60 -13.01 -11.06
N LEU A 741 -33.02 -14.07 -11.63
CA LEU A 741 -32.53 -15.22 -10.88
C LEU A 741 -31.23 -14.86 -10.16
N GLY A 742 -30.33 -14.15 -10.84
CA GLY A 742 -29.12 -13.60 -10.27
C GLY A 742 -29.45 -12.61 -9.13
N ALA A 743 -30.42 -11.71 -9.33
CA ALA A 743 -30.89 -10.74 -8.34
C ALA A 743 -31.41 -11.39 -7.06
N ALA A 744 -32.25 -12.43 -7.17
CA ALA A 744 -32.73 -13.19 -6.02
C ALA A 744 -31.59 -13.89 -5.27
N ALA A 745 -30.60 -14.44 -5.97
CA ALA A 745 -29.43 -15.09 -5.35
C ALA A 745 -28.52 -14.14 -4.55
N VAL A 746 -28.62 -12.82 -4.79
CA VAL A 746 -27.76 -11.77 -4.18
C VAL A 746 -28.55 -10.71 -3.39
N ASN A 747 -29.76 -11.07 -2.95
CA ASN A 747 -30.64 -10.24 -2.12
C ASN A 747 -31.04 -8.88 -2.75
N LEU A 748 -31.08 -8.77 -4.08
CA LEU A 748 -31.73 -7.63 -4.75
C LEU A 748 -33.26 -7.77 -4.77
N VAL A 749 -33.78 -8.99 -4.63
CA VAL A 749 -35.21 -9.29 -4.40
C VAL A 749 -35.43 -9.50 -2.90
N ALA A 750 -36.58 -9.08 -2.38
CA ALA A 750 -36.95 -9.31 -0.98
C ALA A 750 -37.20 -10.81 -0.66
N GLY A 751 -36.82 -11.24 0.54
CA GLY A 751 -37.03 -12.61 1.01
C GLY A 751 -36.99 -12.71 2.53
N GLY A 752 -37.56 -13.76 3.12
CA GLY A 752 -37.70 -13.90 4.58
C GLY A 752 -36.39 -14.14 5.35
N ARG A 753 -35.33 -14.61 4.67
CA ARG A 753 -33.96 -14.75 5.19
C ARG A 753 -32.95 -14.35 4.11
N PRO A 754 -31.70 -14.00 4.48
CA PRO A 754 -30.66 -13.73 3.49
C PRO A 754 -30.41 -14.95 2.59
N ALA A 755 -30.41 -14.75 1.27
CA ALA A 755 -29.83 -15.68 0.32
C ALA A 755 -28.30 -15.69 0.45
N ASP A 756 -27.69 -16.86 0.25
CA ASP A 756 -26.24 -17.05 0.26
C ASP A 756 -25.79 -17.69 -1.06
N VAL A 757 -25.47 -16.84 -2.05
CA VAL A 757 -24.95 -17.25 -3.36
C VAL A 757 -23.81 -18.26 -3.26
N TYR A 758 -22.96 -18.15 -2.24
CA TYR A 758 -21.84 -19.06 -2.01
C TYR A 758 -22.28 -20.48 -1.68
N SER A 759 -23.31 -20.66 -0.85
CA SER A 759 -23.89 -21.96 -0.53
C SER A 759 -24.71 -22.53 -1.70
N GLY A 760 -25.39 -21.68 -2.47
CA GLY A 760 -26.05 -22.09 -3.72
C GLY A 760 -25.06 -22.65 -4.75
N ILE A 761 -23.95 -21.95 -4.98
CA ILE A 761 -22.87 -22.43 -5.86
C ILE A 761 -22.19 -23.67 -5.26
N ALA A 762 -21.97 -23.75 -3.95
CA ALA A 762 -21.41 -24.94 -3.32
C ALA A 762 -22.30 -26.19 -3.54
N ALA A 763 -23.62 -26.05 -3.41
CA ALA A 763 -24.57 -27.12 -3.72
C ALA A 763 -24.51 -27.52 -5.21
N ARG A 764 -24.52 -26.54 -6.13
CA ARG A 764 -24.40 -26.81 -7.57
C ARG A 764 -23.09 -27.52 -7.93
N VAL A 765 -21.97 -27.10 -7.34
CA VAL A 765 -20.66 -27.76 -7.50
C VAL A 765 -20.70 -29.20 -6.98
N LEU A 766 -21.27 -29.40 -5.78
CA LEU A 766 -21.40 -30.72 -5.16
C LEU A 766 -22.25 -31.67 -6.01
N ASP A 767 -23.33 -31.19 -6.64
CA ASP A 767 -24.18 -32.02 -7.49
C ASP A 767 -23.53 -32.37 -8.83
N ILE A 768 -22.72 -31.48 -9.42
CA ILE A 768 -21.87 -31.84 -10.57
C ILE A 768 -20.83 -32.89 -10.15
N MET A 769 -20.16 -32.73 -9.01
CA MET A 769 -19.21 -33.74 -8.51
C MET A 769 -19.88 -35.07 -8.19
N ARG A 770 -21.09 -35.08 -7.61
CA ARG A 770 -21.90 -36.29 -7.37
C ARG A 770 -22.34 -36.99 -8.66
N LYS A 771 -22.41 -36.28 -9.78
CA LYS A 771 -22.62 -36.88 -11.11
C LYS A 771 -21.32 -37.48 -11.62
N ASP A 772 -20.28 -36.67 -11.77
CA ASP A 772 -18.97 -37.08 -12.31
C ASP A 772 -18.34 -38.24 -11.50
N ALA A 773 -18.57 -38.31 -10.19
CA ALA A 773 -18.09 -39.41 -9.33
C ALA A 773 -18.74 -40.77 -9.62
N LYS A 774 -19.91 -40.81 -10.27
CA LYS A 774 -20.59 -42.07 -10.65
C LYS A 774 -20.06 -42.65 -11.95
N ASP A 775 -19.37 -41.85 -12.77
CA ASP A 775 -18.74 -42.31 -13.99
C ASP A 775 -17.61 -43.31 -13.69
N ASP A 776 -17.28 -44.15 -14.66
CA ASP A 776 -16.11 -45.02 -14.61
C ASP A 776 -14.82 -44.17 -14.69
N PRO A 777 -13.89 -44.25 -13.72
CA PRO A 777 -12.57 -43.63 -13.80
C PRO A 777 -11.78 -43.92 -15.08
N ALA A 778 -12.01 -45.08 -15.72
CA ALA A 778 -11.37 -45.43 -16.99
C ALA A 778 -11.89 -44.61 -18.18
N MET A 779 -13.13 -44.11 -18.13
CA MET A 779 -13.69 -43.20 -19.14
C MET A 779 -13.58 -41.72 -18.73
N ASN A 780 -13.78 -41.39 -17.45
CA ASN A 780 -13.73 -40.03 -16.93
C ASN A 780 -12.68 -39.90 -15.82
N PRO A 781 -11.45 -39.43 -16.13
CA PRO A 781 -10.41 -39.20 -15.11
C PRO A 781 -10.81 -38.24 -13.99
N ASN A 782 -11.83 -37.38 -14.21
CA ASN A 782 -12.34 -36.50 -13.17
C ASN A 782 -13.14 -37.24 -12.09
N ALA A 783 -13.63 -38.45 -12.35
CA ALA A 783 -14.41 -39.25 -11.39
C ALA A 783 -13.63 -39.53 -10.10
N VAL A 784 -12.31 -39.78 -10.21
CA VAL A 784 -11.42 -39.96 -9.05
C VAL A 784 -11.34 -38.68 -8.22
N HIS A 785 -11.11 -37.54 -8.87
CA HIS A 785 -11.04 -36.24 -8.19
C HIS A 785 -12.39 -35.86 -7.56
N ALA A 786 -13.51 -36.15 -8.23
CA ALA A 786 -14.85 -35.92 -7.70
C ALA A 786 -15.12 -36.76 -6.44
N ARG A 787 -14.79 -38.06 -6.44
CA ARG A 787 -14.90 -38.94 -5.26
C ARG A 787 -14.11 -38.40 -4.07
N ASN A 788 -12.87 -37.95 -4.30
CA ASN A 788 -12.01 -37.39 -3.25
C ASN A 788 -12.47 -36.01 -2.72
N LEU A 789 -13.29 -35.28 -3.49
CA LEU A 789 -13.70 -33.91 -3.17
C LEU A 789 -15.14 -33.75 -2.66
N ILE A 790 -16.03 -34.72 -2.86
CA ILE A 790 -17.45 -34.63 -2.44
C ILE A 790 -17.59 -34.22 -0.96
N ASN A 791 -16.76 -34.77 -0.07
CA ASN A 791 -16.79 -34.46 1.37
C ASN A 791 -16.03 -33.17 1.74
N GLN A 792 -15.52 -32.42 0.75
CA GLN A 792 -14.74 -31.18 0.94
C GLN A 792 -15.42 -29.93 0.36
N VAL A 793 -16.50 -30.09 -0.43
CA VAL A 793 -17.23 -28.96 -1.03
C VAL A 793 -18.14 -28.31 0.01
N ASP A 794 -17.81 -27.09 0.40
CA ASP A 794 -18.64 -26.22 1.24
C ASP A 794 -18.55 -24.75 0.81
N ARG A 795 -19.32 -23.90 1.50
CA ARG A 795 -19.32 -22.43 1.36
C ARG A 795 -17.90 -21.84 1.44
N LYS A 796 -17.08 -22.27 2.41
CA LYS A 796 -15.74 -21.73 2.71
C LYS A 796 -14.71 -22.11 1.63
N LEU A 797 -14.89 -23.23 0.95
CA LEU A 797 -14.11 -23.64 -0.22
C LEU A 797 -14.36 -22.70 -1.40
N VAL A 798 -15.63 -22.44 -1.75
CA VAL A 798 -15.99 -21.69 -2.97
C VAL A 798 -16.03 -20.16 -2.79
N LYS A 799 -16.31 -19.64 -1.58
CA LYS A 799 -16.50 -18.20 -1.27
C LYS A 799 -15.44 -17.31 -1.92
N GLN A 800 -14.15 -17.63 -1.75
CA GLN A 800 -13.06 -16.81 -2.30
C GLN A 800 -13.03 -16.81 -3.85
N THR A 801 -13.34 -17.94 -4.48
CA THR A 801 -13.34 -18.06 -5.95
C THR A 801 -14.54 -17.37 -6.56
N VAL A 802 -15.75 -17.57 -6.03
CA VAL A 802 -16.96 -16.86 -6.48
C VAL A 802 -16.75 -15.34 -6.36
N MET A 803 -16.40 -14.88 -5.15
CA MET A 803 -16.20 -13.45 -4.84
C MET A 803 -15.15 -12.77 -5.73
N THR A 804 -14.14 -13.50 -6.22
CA THR A 804 -13.06 -12.90 -7.03
C THR A 804 -13.14 -13.19 -8.52
N SER A 805 -13.97 -14.14 -8.97
CA SER A 805 -14.17 -14.43 -10.40
C SER A 805 -14.89 -13.28 -11.11
N VAL A 806 -15.91 -12.68 -10.47
CA VAL A 806 -16.54 -11.42 -10.95
C VAL A 806 -15.56 -10.24 -11.02
N TYR A 807 -14.53 -10.28 -10.17
CA TYR A 807 -13.42 -9.33 -10.20
C TYR A 807 -12.25 -9.79 -11.11
N GLY A 808 -12.54 -10.63 -12.11
CA GLY A 808 -11.64 -10.95 -13.22
C GLY A 808 -10.55 -11.99 -12.89
N VAL A 809 -10.73 -12.79 -11.85
CA VAL A 809 -9.80 -13.90 -11.56
C VAL A 809 -9.88 -14.96 -12.65
N THR A 810 -8.74 -15.20 -13.30
CA THR A 810 -8.57 -16.31 -14.26
C THR A 810 -8.59 -17.67 -13.55
N TYR A 811 -8.94 -18.74 -14.27
CA TYR A 811 -8.85 -20.15 -13.83
C TYR A 811 -7.60 -20.50 -13.00
N ILE A 812 -6.41 -20.00 -13.36
CA ILE A 812 -5.17 -20.25 -12.61
C ILE A 812 -5.25 -19.69 -11.19
N GLY A 813 -5.83 -18.49 -11.03
CA GLY A 813 -6.05 -17.86 -9.72
C GLY A 813 -7.16 -18.54 -8.91
N ALA A 814 -8.24 -18.99 -9.56
CA ALA A 814 -9.30 -19.78 -8.93
C ALA A 814 -8.72 -21.09 -8.33
N ARG A 815 -7.94 -21.83 -9.13
CA ARG A 815 -7.19 -23.02 -8.66
C ARG A 815 -6.26 -22.68 -7.50
N ASP A 816 -5.50 -21.58 -7.57
CA ASP A 816 -4.55 -21.19 -6.51
C ASP A 816 -5.23 -20.65 -5.23
N GLN A 817 -6.53 -20.37 -5.27
CA GLN A 817 -7.36 -20.14 -4.09
C GLN A 817 -7.89 -21.47 -3.52
N ILE A 818 -8.49 -22.30 -4.37
CA ILE A 818 -9.04 -23.60 -3.99
C ILE A 818 -7.95 -24.54 -3.44
N LYS A 819 -6.77 -24.64 -4.08
CA LYS A 819 -5.65 -25.43 -3.55
C LYS A 819 -5.22 -24.97 -2.16
N ARG A 820 -5.29 -23.66 -1.86
CA ARG A 820 -4.99 -23.10 -0.54
C ARG A 820 -6.05 -23.53 0.48
N ARG A 821 -7.34 -23.36 0.15
CA ARG A 821 -8.50 -23.76 0.97
C ARG A 821 -8.55 -25.27 1.24
N LEU A 822 -8.05 -26.10 0.33
CA LEU A 822 -7.89 -27.55 0.52
C LEU A 822 -6.66 -27.88 1.38
N LYS A 823 -5.52 -27.20 1.17
CA LYS A 823 -4.31 -27.40 1.99
C LYS A 823 -4.47 -26.92 3.44
N GLU A 824 -5.34 -25.94 3.67
CA GLU A 824 -5.77 -25.49 5.01
C GLU A 824 -6.61 -26.54 5.77
N ARG A 825 -7.03 -27.64 5.12
CA ARG A 825 -7.78 -28.75 5.72
C ARG A 825 -6.96 -30.04 5.87
N ASP A 826 -5.75 -30.05 5.33
CA ASP A 826 -4.85 -31.23 5.18
C ASP A 826 -5.50 -32.50 4.59
N ALA A 827 -6.60 -32.34 3.84
CA ALA A 827 -7.44 -33.45 3.37
C ALA A 827 -6.85 -34.27 2.21
N ILE A 828 -5.76 -33.81 1.60
CA ILE A 828 -5.03 -34.53 0.55
C ILE A 828 -3.52 -34.30 0.78
N ALA A 829 -2.82 -35.35 1.22
CA ALA A 829 -1.43 -35.27 1.63
C ALA A 829 -0.45 -35.11 0.44
N ASP A 830 -0.73 -35.72 -0.72
CA ASP A 830 0.12 -35.55 -1.90
C ASP A 830 -0.11 -34.18 -2.57
N ASP A 831 0.97 -33.43 -2.78
CA ASP A 831 0.91 -32.08 -3.34
C ASP A 831 0.58 -32.08 -4.85
N GLY A 832 0.73 -33.22 -5.54
CA GLY A 832 0.36 -33.45 -6.94
C GLY A 832 -1.13 -33.76 -7.12
N GLU A 833 -1.67 -34.73 -6.39
CA GLU A 833 -3.10 -35.03 -6.33
C GLU A 833 -3.90 -33.80 -5.88
N LEU A 834 -3.43 -33.10 -4.83
CA LEU A 834 -4.00 -31.84 -4.37
C LEU A 834 -4.01 -30.76 -5.45
N PHE A 835 -3.04 -30.77 -6.38
CA PHE A 835 -3.03 -29.86 -7.54
C PHE A 835 -4.03 -30.29 -8.62
N ALA A 836 -4.17 -31.60 -8.88
CA ALA A 836 -5.12 -32.13 -9.86
C ALA A 836 -6.59 -31.96 -9.39
N ALA A 837 -6.85 -32.30 -8.12
CA ALA A 837 -8.12 -32.06 -7.44
C ALA A 837 -8.50 -30.56 -7.47
N ALA A 838 -7.57 -29.66 -7.11
CA ALA A 838 -7.82 -28.22 -7.20
C ALA A 838 -8.02 -27.72 -8.65
N CYS A 839 -7.41 -28.36 -9.66
CA CYS A 839 -7.70 -28.07 -11.07
C CYS A 839 -9.13 -28.43 -11.44
N TYR A 840 -9.60 -29.63 -11.07
CA TYR A 840 -10.98 -30.07 -11.31
C TYR A 840 -11.99 -29.18 -10.56
N ALA A 841 -11.83 -29.01 -9.25
CA ALA A 841 -12.71 -28.16 -8.43
C ALA A 841 -12.81 -26.71 -8.94
N ALA A 842 -11.71 -26.14 -9.47
CA ALA A 842 -11.74 -24.80 -10.06
C ALA A 842 -12.51 -24.75 -11.40
N LYS A 843 -12.47 -25.81 -12.23
CA LYS A 843 -13.34 -25.89 -13.41
C LYS A 843 -14.81 -26.00 -13.01
N THR A 844 -15.14 -26.90 -12.08
CA THR A 844 -16.51 -27.14 -11.64
C THR A 844 -17.12 -25.91 -10.96
N THR A 845 -16.34 -25.18 -10.15
CA THR A 845 -16.79 -23.92 -9.51
C THR A 845 -17.03 -22.81 -10.54
N LEU A 846 -16.18 -22.68 -11.57
CA LEU A 846 -16.40 -21.69 -12.63
C LEU A 846 -17.60 -22.06 -13.50
N LYS A 847 -17.75 -23.33 -13.89
CA LYS A 847 -18.93 -23.80 -14.62
C LYS A 847 -20.24 -23.57 -13.85
N ALA A 848 -20.26 -23.87 -12.54
CA ALA A 848 -21.44 -23.61 -11.70
C ALA A 848 -21.77 -22.11 -11.59
N LEU A 849 -20.75 -21.23 -11.56
CA LEU A 849 -20.94 -19.78 -11.60
C LEU A 849 -21.46 -19.30 -12.96
N GLU A 850 -20.97 -19.88 -14.06
CA GLU A 850 -21.41 -19.57 -15.44
C GLU A 850 -22.85 -20.02 -15.67
N GLU A 851 -23.25 -21.20 -15.20
CA GLU A 851 -24.62 -21.73 -15.25
C GLU A 851 -25.63 -20.94 -14.39
N MET A 852 -25.17 -20.18 -13.39
CA MET A 852 -26.04 -19.43 -12.47
C MET A 852 -26.14 -17.92 -12.76
N PHE A 853 -25.25 -17.36 -13.59
CA PHE A 853 -25.15 -15.91 -13.82
C PHE A 853 -24.81 -15.59 -15.29
N GLU A 854 -25.59 -16.14 -16.22
CA GLU A 854 -25.38 -16.01 -17.67
C GLU A 854 -25.38 -14.53 -18.14
N ALA A 855 -26.30 -13.70 -17.64
CA ALA A 855 -26.33 -12.27 -17.98
C ALA A 855 -25.03 -11.55 -17.54
N ALA A 856 -24.51 -11.87 -16.35
CA ALA A 856 -23.23 -11.34 -15.88
C ALA A 856 -22.05 -11.80 -16.75
N ARG A 857 -22.07 -13.05 -17.23
CA ARG A 857 -21.09 -13.61 -18.17
C ARG A 857 -21.11 -12.87 -19.51
N SER A 858 -22.30 -12.66 -20.08
CA SER A 858 -22.51 -11.92 -21.33
C SER A 858 -22.02 -10.46 -21.25
N ILE A 859 -22.30 -9.76 -20.15
CA ILE A 859 -21.78 -8.41 -19.91
C ILE A 859 -20.25 -8.42 -19.72
N MET A 860 -19.70 -9.40 -18.99
CA MET A 860 -18.25 -9.54 -18.83
C MET A 860 -17.52 -9.75 -20.16
N ASP A 861 -18.05 -10.56 -21.07
CA ASP A 861 -17.44 -10.77 -22.39
C ASP A 861 -17.67 -9.59 -23.34
N TRP A 862 -18.85 -8.96 -23.34
CA TRP A 862 -19.10 -7.73 -24.11
C TRP A 862 -18.12 -6.61 -23.73
N LEU A 863 -17.99 -6.33 -22.43
CA LEU A 863 -16.99 -5.37 -21.91
C LEU A 863 -15.58 -5.81 -22.36
N GLY A 864 -15.24 -7.09 -22.18
CA GLY A 864 -13.96 -7.65 -22.59
C GLY A 864 -13.62 -7.44 -24.08
N ASP A 865 -14.61 -7.59 -24.97
CA ASP A 865 -14.40 -7.44 -26.40
C ASP A 865 -14.46 -6.00 -26.91
N CYS A 866 -15.24 -5.11 -26.28
CA CYS A 866 -15.06 -3.66 -26.44
C CYS A 866 -13.61 -3.23 -26.07
N ALA A 867 -13.08 -3.73 -24.97
CA ALA A 867 -11.69 -3.50 -24.56
C ALA A 867 -10.66 -4.14 -25.50
N LYS A 868 -10.96 -5.31 -26.08
CA LYS A 868 -10.12 -5.97 -27.10
C LYS A 868 -10.04 -5.13 -28.38
N VAL A 869 -11.14 -4.56 -28.84
CA VAL A 869 -11.20 -3.70 -30.05
C VAL A 869 -10.32 -2.46 -29.85
N ILE A 870 -10.55 -1.67 -28.80
CA ILE A 870 -9.76 -0.47 -28.48
C ILE A 870 -8.26 -0.80 -28.35
N ALA A 871 -7.94 -1.89 -27.65
CA ALA A 871 -6.56 -2.27 -27.39
C ALA A 871 -5.88 -3.06 -28.51
N SER A 872 -6.57 -3.34 -29.63
CA SER A 872 -5.96 -3.88 -30.85
C SER A 872 -5.35 -2.76 -31.69
N GLU A 873 -6.04 -1.61 -31.79
CA GLU A 873 -5.51 -0.34 -32.34
C GLU A 873 -4.48 0.35 -31.42
N ASN A 874 -3.88 -0.41 -30.50
CA ASN A 874 -2.87 0.05 -29.56
C ASN A 874 -3.30 1.25 -28.67
N GLN A 875 -4.61 1.42 -28.45
CA GLN A 875 -5.15 2.46 -27.58
C GLN A 875 -5.48 1.91 -26.18
N VAL A 876 -5.58 2.80 -25.19
CA VAL A 876 -5.95 2.43 -23.81
C VAL A 876 -7.45 2.59 -23.59
N VAL A 877 -8.06 1.63 -22.90
CA VAL A 877 -9.47 1.76 -22.50
C VAL A 877 -9.58 2.87 -21.47
N ARG A 878 -10.52 3.78 -21.72
CA ARG A 878 -10.85 4.94 -20.90
C ARG A 878 -12.36 5.11 -20.88
N TRP A 879 -12.92 5.44 -19.73
CA TRP A 879 -14.34 5.77 -19.58
C TRP A 879 -14.51 6.85 -18.51
N THR A 880 -15.73 7.30 -18.35
CA THR A 880 -16.13 8.22 -17.28
C THR A 880 -17.12 7.46 -16.38
N THR A 881 -17.01 7.57 -15.06
CA THR A 881 -18.03 7.00 -14.15
C THR A 881 -19.32 7.82 -14.23
N PRO A 882 -20.46 7.30 -13.71
CA PRO A 882 -21.70 8.08 -13.58
C PRO A 882 -21.51 9.40 -12.79
N LEU A 883 -20.56 9.44 -11.85
CA LEU A 883 -20.16 10.65 -11.11
C LEU A 883 -19.11 11.53 -11.82
N GLY A 884 -18.84 11.30 -13.11
CA GLY A 884 -17.97 12.15 -13.93
C GLY A 884 -16.45 11.90 -13.79
N LEU A 885 -16.02 10.94 -12.96
CA LEU A 885 -14.60 10.64 -12.76
C LEU A 885 -13.98 9.97 -14.01
N PRO A 886 -12.90 10.50 -14.59
CA PRO A 886 -12.21 9.86 -15.72
C PRO A 886 -11.34 8.68 -15.26
N VAL A 887 -11.67 7.47 -15.73
CA VAL A 887 -10.90 6.25 -15.46
C VAL A 887 -10.11 5.84 -16.70
N VAL A 888 -8.83 5.46 -16.53
CA VAL A 888 -7.94 5.01 -17.61
C VAL A 888 -7.18 3.76 -17.16
N GLN A 889 -7.23 2.68 -17.94
CA GLN A 889 -6.46 1.46 -17.63
C GLN A 889 -4.96 1.63 -17.94
N PRO A 890 -4.04 1.43 -16.96
CA PRO A 890 -2.62 1.71 -17.12
C PRO A 890 -1.83 0.51 -17.69
N TYR A 891 -2.48 -0.39 -18.45
CA TYR A 891 -1.87 -1.66 -18.85
C TYR A 891 -1.10 -1.56 -20.18
N ARG A 892 0.02 -0.84 -20.11
CA ARG A 892 1.05 -0.74 -21.17
C ARG A 892 2.21 -1.70 -20.93
N GLN A 893 2.91 -2.07 -22.00
CA GLN A 893 4.10 -2.91 -21.92
C GLN A 893 5.22 -2.12 -21.25
N SER A 894 5.77 -2.65 -20.15
CA SER A 894 6.99 -2.10 -19.54
C SER A 894 8.19 -2.44 -20.42
N GLY A 895 8.64 -1.45 -21.19
CA GLY A 895 9.90 -1.51 -21.93
C GLY A 895 11.07 -1.56 -20.97
N ARG A 896 12.19 -2.09 -21.46
CA ARG A 896 13.46 -2.08 -20.74
C ARG A 896 14.39 -1.09 -21.42
N HIS A 897 14.94 -0.20 -20.63
CA HIS A 897 16.03 0.67 -21.06
C HIS A 897 17.27 0.27 -20.26
N LEU A 898 18.32 -0.15 -20.96
CA LEU A 898 19.58 -0.56 -20.34
C LEU A 898 20.49 0.65 -20.22
N VAL A 899 20.74 1.09 -18.98
CA VAL A 899 21.62 2.22 -18.68
C VAL A 899 22.94 1.67 -18.15
N LYS A 900 24.03 1.90 -18.89
CA LYS A 900 25.39 1.65 -18.37
C LYS A 900 25.68 2.71 -17.31
N THR A 901 25.85 2.27 -16.07
CA THR A 901 26.38 3.08 -14.96
C THR A 901 27.77 2.58 -14.59
N SER A 902 28.42 3.23 -13.62
CA SER A 902 29.74 2.82 -13.13
C SER A 902 29.70 1.48 -12.38
N LEU A 903 28.65 1.22 -11.59
CA LEU A 903 28.46 -0.05 -10.86
C LEU A 903 28.02 -1.23 -11.74
N GLN A 904 27.06 -1.03 -12.65
CA GLN A 904 26.55 -2.08 -13.54
C GLN A 904 25.70 -1.52 -14.70
N VAL A 905 25.29 -2.40 -15.62
CA VAL A 905 24.22 -2.10 -16.59
C VAL A 905 22.86 -2.31 -15.92
N LEU A 906 22.20 -1.20 -15.55
CA LEU A 906 20.91 -1.22 -14.86
C LEU A 906 19.75 -1.29 -15.86
N THR A 907 18.76 -2.11 -15.55
CA THR A 907 17.52 -2.24 -16.34
C THR A 907 16.44 -1.32 -15.78
N LEU A 908 16.30 -0.13 -16.35
CA LEU A 908 15.18 0.77 -16.06
C LEU A 908 13.90 0.28 -16.74
N ARG A 909 12.75 0.52 -16.08
CA ARG A 909 11.42 0.30 -16.65
C ARG A 909 10.92 1.59 -17.25
N ARG A 910 10.80 1.63 -18.58
CA ARG A 910 10.15 2.73 -19.30
C ARG A 910 8.74 2.29 -19.68
N GLU A 911 7.73 3.11 -19.39
CA GLU A 911 6.41 2.92 -19.98
C GLU A 911 6.53 3.10 -21.50
N THR A 912 6.03 2.15 -22.29
CA THR A 912 6.08 2.24 -23.76
C THR A 912 4.74 2.66 -24.31
N GLU A 913 4.75 3.09 -25.58
CA GLU A 913 3.51 3.32 -26.30
C GLU A 913 2.74 2.04 -26.66
N LYS A 914 3.30 0.85 -26.41
CA LYS A 914 2.65 -0.42 -26.73
C LYS A 914 1.71 -0.89 -25.62
N VAL A 915 0.44 -1.11 -25.93
CA VAL A 915 -0.60 -1.56 -25.00
C VAL A 915 -0.54 -3.09 -24.78
N MET A 916 -0.99 -3.56 -23.62
CA MET A 916 -1.16 -4.98 -23.32
C MET A 916 -2.60 -5.44 -23.60
N THR A 917 -2.96 -5.64 -24.86
CA THR A 917 -4.33 -6.01 -25.32
C THR A 917 -5.00 -7.08 -24.46
N LYS A 918 -4.30 -8.20 -24.18
CA LYS A 918 -4.82 -9.28 -23.30
C LYS A 918 -5.16 -8.79 -21.89
N ARG A 919 -4.36 -7.88 -21.32
CA ARG A 919 -4.56 -7.35 -19.96
C ARG A 919 -5.64 -6.28 -19.91
N GLN A 920 -5.80 -5.46 -20.96
CA GLN A 920 -6.94 -4.56 -21.09
C GLN A 920 -8.25 -5.37 -21.07
N ARG A 921 -8.40 -6.36 -21.99
CA ARG A 921 -9.56 -7.29 -22.05
C ARG A 921 -9.89 -7.92 -20.71
N THR A 922 -8.94 -8.61 -20.06
CA THR A 922 -9.23 -9.34 -18.81
C THR A 922 -9.47 -8.47 -17.59
N ALA A 923 -9.03 -7.20 -17.60
CA ALA A 923 -9.13 -6.32 -16.44
C ALA A 923 -10.08 -5.14 -16.64
N PHE A 924 -10.76 -5.03 -17.78
CA PHE A 924 -11.76 -3.98 -17.98
C PHE A 924 -13.08 -4.28 -17.25
N PRO A 925 -13.74 -5.45 -17.42
CA PRO A 925 -14.94 -5.78 -16.66
C PRO A 925 -14.82 -5.56 -15.14
N PRO A 926 -13.76 -6.06 -14.46
CA PRO A 926 -13.64 -5.84 -13.02
C PRO A 926 -13.30 -4.39 -12.68
N ASN A 927 -12.52 -3.67 -13.48
CA ASN A 927 -12.26 -2.25 -13.18
C ASN A 927 -13.52 -1.39 -13.40
N PHE A 928 -14.42 -1.79 -14.30
CA PHE A 928 -15.70 -1.12 -14.56
C PHE A 928 -16.65 -1.29 -13.38
N VAL A 929 -16.87 -2.51 -12.88
CA VAL A 929 -17.67 -2.74 -11.66
C VAL A 929 -17.06 -2.05 -10.44
N HIS A 930 -15.73 -2.10 -10.27
CA HIS A 930 -15.00 -1.31 -9.25
C HIS A 930 -15.04 0.22 -9.45
N SER A 931 -15.75 0.72 -10.47
CA SER A 931 -16.05 2.14 -10.66
C SER A 931 -17.54 2.46 -10.48
N LEU A 932 -18.41 1.44 -10.52
CA LEU A 932 -19.82 1.53 -10.14
C LEU A 932 -19.98 1.39 -8.62
N ASP A 933 -19.26 0.48 -7.96
CA ASP A 933 -19.30 0.35 -6.49
C ASP A 933 -18.81 1.62 -5.78
N GLY A 934 -17.67 2.17 -6.22
CA GLY A 934 -17.18 3.47 -5.76
C GLY A 934 -18.13 4.63 -6.05
N SER A 935 -18.94 4.55 -7.12
CA SER A 935 -19.97 5.56 -7.41
C SER A 935 -21.17 5.42 -6.47
N HIS A 936 -21.71 4.21 -6.27
CA HIS A 936 -22.82 3.94 -5.35
C HIS A 936 -22.49 4.32 -3.90
N MET A 937 -21.27 3.98 -3.45
CA MET A 937 -20.76 4.36 -2.13
C MET A 937 -20.68 5.90 -1.97
N MET A 938 -20.20 6.62 -3.00
CA MET A 938 -20.12 8.08 -2.95
C MET A 938 -21.49 8.77 -2.98
N MET A 939 -22.43 8.27 -3.80
CA MET A 939 -23.81 8.74 -3.83
C MET A 939 -24.47 8.56 -2.45
N THR A 940 -24.40 7.34 -1.92
CA THR A 940 -24.93 6.99 -0.59
C THR A 940 -24.31 7.86 0.51
N ALA A 941 -22.99 8.04 0.54
CA ALA A 941 -22.32 8.88 1.53
C ALA A 941 -22.85 10.33 1.53
N VAL A 942 -22.96 10.94 0.34
CA VAL A 942 -23.46 12.33 0.19
C VAL A 942 -24.94 12.42 0.58
N ALA A 943 -25.75 11.41 0.26
CA ALA A 943 -27.16 11.36 0.65
C ALA A 943 -27.33 11.19 2.18
N CYS A 944 -26.57 10.29 2.82
CA CYS A 944 -26.51 10.14 4.27
C CYS A 944 -26.10 11.46 4.96
N GLN A 945 -25.10 12.18 4.44
CA GLN A 945 -24.71 13.48 5.00
C GLN A 945 -25.80 14.54 4.86
N LYS A 946 -26.56 14.57 3.76
CA LYS A 946 -27.72 15.47 3.60
C LYS A 946 -28.83 15.18 4.62
N ALA A 947 -29.06 13.90 4.91
CA ALA A 947 -29.99 13.46 5.96
C ALA A 947 -29.42 13.59 7.40
N GLY A 948 -28.17 14.03 7.55
CA GLY A 948 -27.54 14.26 8.86
C GLY A 948 -26.99 13.01 9.54
N LEU A 949 -26.71 11.94 8.80
CA LEU A 949 -26.11 10.70 9.30
C LEU A 949 -24.58 10.76 9.24
N ASN A 950 -23.91 10.11 10.19
CA ASN A 950 -22.45 9.90 10.14
C ASN A 950 -22.16 8.64 9.31
N PHE A 951 -21.40 8.77 8.22
CA PHE A 951 -21.14 7.67 7.27
C PHE A 951 -19.65 7.30 7.23
N ALA A 952 -19.35 5.99 7.20
CA ALA A 952 -18.06 5.46 6.80
C ALA A 952 -18.23 4.29 5.81
N GLY A 953 -17.24 4.05 4.95
CA GLY A 953 -17.35 3.08 3.87
C GLY A 953 -16.09 2.24 3.67
N VAL A 954 -16.15 0.96 4.02
CA VAL A 954 -15.10 -0.03 3.70
C VAL A 954 -15.45 -0.68 2.36
N HIS A 955 -15.42 0.13 1.30
CA HIS A 955 -15.80 -0.22 -0.07
C HIS A 955 -17.26 -0.68 -0.22
N ASP A 956 -17.52 -1.97 -0.06
CA ASP A 956 -18.81 -2.65 -0.18
C ASP A 956 -19.49 -2.92 1.18
N SER A 957 -19.01 -2.25 2.22
CA SER A 957 -19.52 -2.25 3.60
C SER A 957 -19.79 -0.81 4.05
N TYR A 958 -21.03 -0.47 4.41
CA TYR A 958 -21.47 0.89 4.78
C TYR A 958 -21.82 0.96 6.27
N TRP A 959 -21.28 1.94 6.97
CA TRP A 959 -21.32 2.03 8.43
C TRP A 959 -21.93 3.35 8.91
N THR A 960 -22.82 3.28 9.89
CA THR A 960 -23.45 4.44 10.56
C THR A 960 -23.73 4.13 12.05
N HIS A 961 -24.26 5.07 12.82
CA HIS A 961 -24.70 4.77 14.19
C HIS A 961 -25.89 3.81 14.19
N ALA A 962 -25.99 2.93 15.20
CA ALA A 962 -27.06 1.93 15.27
C ALA A 962 -28.49 2.50 15.10
N CYS A 963 -28.77 3.69 15.64
CA CYS A 963 -30.06 4.39 15.50
C CYS A 963 -30.39 4.86 14.06
N ASP A 964 -29.37 5.04 13.23
CA ASP A 964 -29.44 5.62 11.89
C ASP A 964 -29.54 4.54 10.79
N VAL A 965 -29.43 3.24 11.15
CA VAL A 965 -29.26 2.14 10.18
C VAL A 965 -30.47 1.96 9.27
N ASP A 966 -31.70 2.07 9.77
CA ASP A 966 -32.91 1.95 8.92
C ASP A 966 -32.93 3.03 7.82
N GLU A 967 -32.55 4.25 8.16
CA GLU A 967 -32.52 5.39 7.24
C GLU A 967 -31.34 5.31 6.27
N MET A 968 -30.15 4.86 6.73
CA MET A 968 -29.05 4.52 5.82
C MET A 968 -29.46 3.40 4.85
N ASN A 969 -30.19 2.39 5.34
CA ASN A 969 -30.67 1.28 4.53
C ASN A 969 -31.73 1.72 3.51
N ARG A 970 -32.59 2.68 3.84
CA ARG A 970 -33.48 3.34 2.85
C ARG A 970 -32.66 4.08 1.79
N ILE A 971 -31.76 4.98 2.23
CA ILE A 971 -30.93 5.81 1.36
C ILE A 971 -30.05 4.97 0.41
N LEU A 972 -29.40 3.90 0.89
CA LEU A 972 -28.51 3.08 0.04
C LEU A 972 -29.28 2.29 -1.03
N ARG A 973 -30.55 1.92 -0.78
CA ARG A 973 -31.43 1.28 -1.77
C ARG A 973 -31.86 2.28 -2.84
N GLU A 974 -32.31 3.47 -2.42
CA GLU A 974 -32.69 4.56 -3.33
C GLU A 974 -31.54 4.98 -4.26
N ASN A 975 -30.34 5.19 -3.72
CA ASN A 975 -29.15 5.55 -4.51
C ASN A 975 -28.68 4.41 -5.44
N PHE A 976 -29.00 3.14 -5.13
CA PHE A 976 -28.73 2.02 -6.03
C PHE A 976 -29.71 2.00 -7.21
N VAL A 977 -31.00 2.27 -6.96
CA VAL A 977 -32.02 2.36 -8.00
C VAL A 977 -31.75 3.56 -8.92
N GLU A 978 -31.49 4.75 -8.37
CA GLU A 978 -31.14 5.96 -9.15
C GLU A 978 -29.94 5.70 -10.10
N LEU A 979 -28.90 5.03 -9.59
CA LEU A 979 -27.72 4.67 -10.38
C LEU A 979 -28.05 3.74 -11.56
N TYR A 980 -29.03 2.84 -11.43
CA TYR A 980 -29.35 1.81 -12.41
C TYR A 980 -30.66 2.02 -13.21
N GLU A 981 -31.44 3.05 -12.89
CA GLU A 981 -32.40 3.66 -13.83
C GLU A 981 -31.65 4.42 -14.94
N THR A 982 -30.43 4.88 -14.69
CA THR A 982 -29.53 5.45 -15.72
C THR A 982 -29.06 4.37 -16.72
N PRO A 983 -29.10 4.60 -18.05
CA PRO A 983 -28.68 3.64 -19.08
C PRO A 983 -27.14 3.54 -19.18
N ILE A 984 -26.51 2.88 -18.19
CA ILE A 984 -25.05 2.83 -18.00
C ILE A 984 -24.30 2.20 -19.18
N LEU A 985 -24.80 1.08 -19.74
CA LEU A 985 -24.09 0.36 -20.80
C LEU A 985 -24.21 1.07 -22.16
N GLU A 986 -25.35 1.69 -22.40
CA GLU A 986 -25.64 2.53 -23.58
C GLU A 986 -24.76 3.77 -23.54
N ASN A 987 -24.73 4.47 -22.40
CA ASN A 987 -23.85 5.61 -22.16
C ASN A 987 -22.37 5.25 -22.34
N LEU A 988 -21.94 4.04 -21.91
CA LEU A 988 -20.59 3.56 -22.14
C LEU A 988 -20.30 3.33 -23.63
N LEU A 989 -21.21 2.66 -24.35
CA LEU A 989 -21.10 2.39 -25.78
C LEU A 989 -21.08 3.67 -26.62
N GLU A 990 -21.97 4.62 -26.34
CA GLU A 990 -21.96 5.95 -26.95
C GLU A 990 -20.64 6.68 -26.70
N ASN A 991 -20.14 6.68 -25.46
CA ASN A 991 -18.87 7.32 -25.13
C ASN A 991 -17.69 6.62 -25.82
N PHE A 992 -17.74 5.31 -26.06
CA PHE A 992 -16.75 4.59 -26.86
C PHE A 992 -16.83 4.96 -28.35
N VAL A 993 -18.03 5.01 -28.95
CA VAL A 993 -18.20 5.45 -30.35
C VAL A 993 -17.72 6.89 -30.53
N LYS A 994 -18.10 7.81 -29.64
CA LYS A 994 -17.65 9.22 -29.64
C LYS A 994 -16.14 9.36 -29.41
N SER A 995 -15.55 8.52 -28.55
CA SER A 995 -14.11 8.53 -28.24
C SER A 995 -13.24 7.86 -29.32
N PHE A 996 -13.81 6.97 -30.12
CA PHE A 996 -13.12 6.06 -31.02
C PHE A 996 -13.90 5.85 -32.35
N PRO A 997 -14.24 6.92 -33.10
CA PRO A 997 -15.22 6.88 -34.20
C PRO A 997 -14.81 6.06 -35.43
N LYS A 998 -13.59 5.51 -35.46
CA LYS A 998 -13.12 4.58 -36.50
C LYS A 998 -13.36 3.11 -36.15
N LEU A 999 -13.79 2.80 -34.93
CA LEU A 999 -13.92 1.43 -34.42
C LEU A 999 -15.39 0.99 -34.45
N LYS A 1000 -15.62 -0.27 -34.83
CA LYS A 1000 -16.93 -0.93 -34.69
C LYS A 1000 -16.93 -1.73 -33.39
N PHE A 1001 -17.94 -1.49 -32.56
CA PHE A 1001 -18.14 -2.17 -31.28
C PHE A 1001 -19.23 -3.24 -31.42
N PRO A 1002 -19.18 -4.34 -30.64
CA PRO A 1002 -20.27 -5.31 -30.59
C PRO A 1002 -21.56 -4.66 -30.05
N PRO A 1003 -22.75 -5.13 -30.49
CA PRO A 1003 -24.03 -4.70 -29.91
C PRO A 1003 -24.08 -5.04 -28.41
N LEU A 1004 -24.93 -4.33 -27.68
CA LEU A 1004 -25.17 -4.62 -26.27
C LEU A 1004 -25.73 -6.04 -26.08
N PRO A 1005 -25.41 -6.73 -24.97
CA PRO A 1005 -26.09 -7.97 -24.60
C PRO A 1005 -27.55 -7.68 -24.21
N ASP A 1006 -28.42 -8.66 -24.42
CA ASP A 1006 -29.82 -8.59 -24.02
C ASP A 1006 -29.97 -8.44 -22.50
N ARG A 1007 -31.09 -7.84 -22.06
CA ARG A 1007 -31.45 -7.64 -20.66
C ARG A 1007 -32.64 -8.52 -20.28
N GLY A 1008 -32.65 -8.99 -19.03
CA GLY A 1008 -33.79 -9.70 -18.43
C GLY A 1008 -34.90 -8.78 -17.94
N ASP A 1009 -35.84 -9.36 -17.19
CA ASP A 1009 -37.11 -8.75 -16.75
C ASP A 1009 -37.10 -8.19 -15.31
N PHE A 1010 -35.95 -8.16 -14.63
CA PHE A 1010 -35.88 -7.70 -13.24
C PHE A 1010 -36.27 -6.22 -13.08
N ASP A 1011 -37.31 -5.96 -12.27
CA ASP A 1011 -37.64 -4.60 -11.86
C ASP A 1011 -36.69 -4.17 -10.74
N LEU A 1012 -35.98 -3.09 -11.01
CA LEU A 1012 -35.03 -2.49 -10.10
C LEU A 1012 -35.70 -1.97 -8.81
N ARG A 1013 -37.02 -1.72 -8.85
CA ARG A 1013 -37.78 -1.23 -7.70
C ARG A 1013 -38.00 -2.31 -6.63
N GLU A 1014 -37.87 -3.59 -6.98
CA GLU A 1014 -37.83 -4.69 -6.00
C GLU A 1014 -36.69 -4.52 -4.97
N VAL A 1015 -35.61 -3.81 -5.33
CA VAL A 1015 -34.48 -3.49 -4.43
C VAL A 1015 -34.91 -2.59 -3.28
N LEU A 1016 -35.90 -1.71 -3.48
CA LEU A 1016 -36.39 -0.80 -2.43
C LEU A 1016 -37.00 -1.57 -1.25
N GLU A 1017 -37.67 -2.70 -1.53
CA GLU A 1017 -38.29 -3.54 -0.51
C GLU A 1017 -37.37 -4.64 0.03
N SER A 1018 -36.18 -4.86 -0.55
CA SER A 1018 -35.27 -5.92 -0.09
C SER A 1018 -34.63 -5.59 1.27
N PRO A 1019 -34.92 -6.35 2.33
CA PRO A 1019 -34.38 -6.08 3.67
C PRO A 1019 -32.96 -6.64 3.86
N TYR A 1020 -32.45 -7.43 2.89
CA TYR A 1020 -31.15 -8.10 2.98
C TYR A 1020 -30.16 -7.71 1.86
N PHE A 1021 -30.47 -6.69 1.05
CA PHE A 1021 -29.59 -6.19 -0.01
C PHE A 1021 -28.19 -5.85 0.53
N PHE A 1022 -28.14 -5.02 1.57
CA PHE A 1022 -27.04 -4.91 2.52
C PHE A 1022 -27.59 -5.39 3.87
N ASN A 1023 -26.82 -6.15 4.67
CA ASN A 1023 -27.29 -6.73 5.94
C ASN A 1023 -26.17 -7.05 6.94
#